data_AF-A0A7C5ZGH8-F1
#
_entry.id   AF-A0A7C5ZGH8-F1
#
_cell.length_a   1.000
_cell.length_b   1.000
_cell.length_c   1.000
_cell.angle_alpha   90.00
_cell.angle_beta   90.00
_cell.angle_gamma   90.00
#
_symmetry.space_group_name_H-M   'P 1'
#
loop_
_entity.id
_entity.type
_entity.pdbx_description
1 polymer ?
#
loop_
_entity_poly.entity_id
_entity_poly.type
_entity_poly.pdbx_seq_one_letter_code
_entity_poly.pdbx_strand_id
1 'polypeptide(L)'
;MGRRVTNRSDPPGHQATNRFVSLKDLFLSCCLRGSILLLLLSGWFCGVARADFTFVHCSDTHFGAGQNHEINAQFFTEISNLDPKPAFVINAGDVCEIGNDDEYELYRQAIRRLTLPIYNAPGNHDVRWNPRGKEGYTRGVSQPLFQSWDYQNVHFITLDSTVLLNHWGHISRRQLDWLAEDLAKIGPDRPVVIGFHHWIGRDKVQVDNEQELLRVVAPYNVVLWLQGHGHSDIQWRINGAAAMMQKGLYQGSYAVVTVTDESLSVRRRSWKDPARRGDELVRDKSIPTTQQLEWEVVFERIPLSRRSRAVDPPPAATPQPAQDRSPLWEVNIRGEVQSRLALHDGIVYVPSMGNDLVALNSTSGREIFRVRTADSVYSSPHVEDGVVYFGSADHHVYAADARTGAIRWKTKTGGAVLAGPSVARGIVCVGSTDTKVYGLDAADGSIRWTVQGRNMYQSKVATDGQRFFVGGWDNRFRCIDATSGKELWTLRIGKSARSDVFSAYAPAIASPAVGDGKVFVSTNDGILHAIQIDSGQELWRIDWKKMGYSSPLYRDGNVWCALGDEGKVFCADAETGRILWQGDAGSVIYDSSFCFGGGRVFIATVSGVVNAFDARTGVRRWQYRLAPGHVLASPVADDQRVYIGSMNGNVTALAVNE
;
A
#
# COMPACT_ATOMS: atom_id res chain seq x y z
N MET A 1 -6.53 -56.27 57.08
CA MET A 1 -7.57 -55.27 57.41
C MET A 1 -7.73 -54.38 56.18
N GLY A 2 -8.84 -54.16 55.49
CA GLY A 2 -10.25 -54.50 55.64
C GLY A 2 -11.06 -53.48 54.80
N ARG A 3 -11.40 -53.85 53.55
CA ARG A 3 -12.46 -53.38 52.61
C ARG A 3 -12.69 -51.88 52.25
N ARG A 4 -12.83 -51.69 50.91
CA ARG A 4 -13.49 -50.59 50.14
C ARG A 4 -15.01 -50.50 50.41
N VAL A 5 -15.62 -49.35 50.07
CA VAL A 5 -16.95 -49.10 49.41
C VAL A 5 -17.37 -47.63 49.65
N THR A 6 -17.27 -46.72 48.67
CA THR A 6 -18.29 -46.14 47.75
C THR A 6 -19.36 -45.18 48.33
N ASN A 7 -19.56 -44.10 47.55
CA ASN A 7 -20.82 -43.54 47.03
C ASN A 7 -21.42 -42.22 47.57
N ARG A 8 -21.75 -41.41 46.55
CA ARG A 8 -22.66 -40.26 46.48
C ARG A 8 -24.10 -40.65 46.80
N SER A 9 -24.91 -39.67 47.21
CA SER A 9 -26.37 -39.68 47.06
C SER A 9 -26.94 -38.27 46.92
N ASP A 10 -27.89 -38.17 46.00
CA ASP A 10 -28.61 -37.03 45.41
C ASP A 10 -29.61 -36.29 46.33
N PRO A 11 -30.22 -35.18 45.85
CA PRO A 11 -31.60 -34.80 46.19
C PRO A 11 -32.63 -35.29 45.14
N PRO A 12 -33.89 -35.62 45.53
CA PRO A 12 -34.98 -36.09 44.65
C PRO A 12 -35.83 -34.92 44.11
N GLY A 13 -36.69 -34.99 43.09
CA GLY A 13 -37.22 -36.03 42.18
C GLY A 13 -38.21 -35.31 41.22
N HIS A 14 -38.20 -35.59 39.90
CA HIS A 14 -39.21 -36.37 39.12
C HIS A 14 -40.65 -35.80 39.13
N GLN A 15 -41.39 -35.64 38.01
CA GLN A 15 -41.49 -36.44 36.78
C GLN A 15 -41.91 -35.61 35.54
N ALA A 16 -41.68 -36.22 34.36
CA ALA A 16 -42.04 -35.78 33.02
C ALA A 16 -43.46 -36.20 32.58
N THR A 17 -43.99 -35.61 31.49
CA THR A 17 -44.27 -36.33 30.22
C THR A 17 -44.90 -35.43 29.13
N ASN A 18 -44.56 -35.76 27.88
CA ASN A 18 -44.96 -35.17 26.60
C ASN A 18 -46.43 -35.42 26.21
N ARG A 19 -47.04 -34.53 25.40
CA ARG A 19 -47.36 -34.73 23.96
C ARG A 19 -48.47 -33.78 23.45
N PHE A 20 -48.23 -33.29 22.23
CA PHE A 20 -49.12 -32.81 21.16
C PHE A 20 -50.65 -32.94 21.36
N VAL A 21 -51.41 -31.89 20.99
CA VAL A 21 -52.26 -31.81 19.76
C VAL A 21 -53.02 -30.47 19.76
N SER A 22 -53.27 -30.01 18.54
CA SER A 22 -53.87 -28.76 18.08
C SER A 22 -55.42 -28.80 18.00
N LEU A 23 -56.00 -27.61 17.76
CA LEU A 23 -57.27 -27.29 17.08
C LEU A 23 -58.58 -27.19 17.89
N LYS A 24 -59.21 -26.03 17.62
CA LYS A 24 -60.66 -25.78 17.44
C LYS A 24 -61.52 -25.38 18.65
N ASP A 25 -62.16 -24.23 18.40
CA ASP A 25 -63.49 -23.79 18.86
C ASP A 25 -63.65 -23.26 20.28
N LEU A 26 -63.71 -21.93 20.38
CA LEU A 26 -64.83 -21.28 21.06
C LEU A 26 -65.34 -20.09 20.22
N PHE A 27 -66.34 -20.40 19.38
CA PHE A 27 -67.38 -19.47 18.88
C PHE A 27 -68.22 -18.97 20.10
N LEU A 28 -68.96 -17.84 20.11
CA LEU A 28 -69.92 -17.29 19.16
C LEU A 28 -70.32 -15.86 19.63
N SER A 29 -70.24 -14.84 18.76
CA SER A 29 -71.33 -14.01 18.22
C SER A 29 -71.93 -12.87 19.05
N CYS A 30 -71.81 -11.64 18.51
CA CYS A 30 -72.97 -10.94 17.94
C CYS A 30 -72.55 -10.01 16.79
N CYS A 31 -73.04 -10.34 15.60
CA CYS A 31 -73.06 -9.53 14.38
C CYS A 31 -74.04 -8.33 14.54
N LEU A 32 -74.19 -7.34 13.65
CA LEU A 32 -74.14 -7.32 12.19
C LEU A 32 -74.27 -5.86 11.69
N ARG A 33 -73.90 -5.66 10.42
CA ARG A 33 -74.17 -4.55 9.45
C ARG A 33 -73.04 -3.51 9.34
N GLY A 34 -72.30 -3.38 8.24
CA GLY A 34 -72.48 -3.85 6.86
C GLY A 34 -72.67 -2.64 5.95
N SER A 35 -71.63 -2.26 5.21
CA SER A 35 -71.74 -1.50 3.96
C SER A 35 -70.48 -1.69 3.13
N ILE A 36 -70.71 -2.21 1.93
CA ILE A 36 -69.79 -2.43 0.83
C ILE A 36 -69.44 -1.06 0.22
N LEU A 37 -68.15 -0.75 -0.01
CA LEU A 37 -67.78 0.09 -1.13
C LEU A 37 -66.38 -0.22 -1.67
N LEU A 38 -66.36 -0.34 -3.00
CA LEU A 38 -65.34 -0.72 -3.95
C LEU A 38 -63.89 -0.30 -3.69
N LEU A 39 -63.01 -1.25 -4.05
CA LEU A 39 -61.65 -1.07 -4.54
C LEU A 39 -61.48 0.15 -5.46
N LEU A 40 -60.62 1.08 -5.05
CA LEU A 40 -59.77 1.84 -5.97
C LEU A 40 -58.31 1.63 -5.53
N LEU A 41 -57.68 0.65 -6.18
CA LEU A 41 -56.24 0.55 -6.32
C LEU A 41 -55.77 1.72 -7.20
N SER A 42 -55.70 2.92 -6.64
CA SER A 42 -54.83 3.96 -7.20
C SER A 42 -53.45 3.75 -6.57
N GLY A 43 -52.55 3.10 -7.30
CA GLY A 43 -51.16 3.00 -6.94
C GLY A 43 -50.60 4.39 -6.69
N TRP A 44 -50.31 4.70 -5.43
CA TRP A 44 -49.39 5.77 -5.08
C TRP A 44 -47.98 5.26 -5.39
N PHE A 45 -47.63 5.22 -6.68
CA PHE A 45 -46.26 5.53 -7.06
C PHE A 45 -46.09 7.02 -6.78
N CYS A 46 -45.84 7.36 -5.51
CA CYS A 46 -45.25 8.65 -5.17
C CYS A 46 -43.79 8.56 -5.65
N GLY A 47 -43.59 8.64 -6.96
CA GLY A 47 -42.31 9.00 -7.53
C GLY A 47 -42.02 10.41 -7.03
N VAL A 48 -41.25 10.52 -5.96
CA VAL A 48 -40.73 11.81 -5.50
C VAL A 48 -40.03 12.42 -6.71
N ALA A 49 -40.50 13.58 -7.16
CA ALA A 49 -39.85 14.33 -8.23
C ALA A 49 -38.39 14.54 -7.83
N ARG A 50 -37.49 13.97 -8.64
CA ARG A 50 -36.06 13.95 -8.37
C ARG A 50 -35.48 15.30 -8.73
N ALA A 51 -34.71 15.89 -7.82
CA ALA A 51 -34.09 17.18 -8.06
C ALA A 51 -32.75 17.02 -8.79
N ASP A 52 -32.56 17.80 -9.85
CA ASP A 52 -31.24 18.05 -10.43
C ASP A 52 -30.30 18.57 -9.34
N PHE A 53 -29.04 18.17 -9.38
CA PHE A 53 -28.05 18.60 -8.41
C PHE A 53 -26.68 18.76 -9.04
N THR A 54 -25.82 19.54 -8.39
CA THR A 54 -24.40 19.64 -8.74
C THR A 54 -23.53 19.08 -7.62
N PHE A 55 -22.37 18.54 -7.96
CA PHE A 55 -21.31 18.26 -7.01
C PHE A 55 -19.98 18.71 -7.59
N VAL A 56 -18.96 18.87 -6.75
CA VAL A 56 -17.61 19.26 -7.18
C VAL A 56 -16.67 18.08 -7.06
N HIS A 57 -15.82 17.90 -8.08
CA HIS A 57 -14.65 17.05 -8.01
C HIS A 57 -13.40 17.94 -7.94
N CYS A 58 -12.53 17.70 -6.99
CA CYS A 58 -11.15 18.20 -6.93
C CYS A 58 -10.18 17.04 -6.65
N SER A 59 -8.88 17.31 -6.66
CA SER A 59 -7.85 16.33 -6.35
C SER A 59 -6.57 17.01 -5.86
N ASP A 60 -5.66 16.24 -5.27
CA ASP A 60 -4.27 16.60 -5.04
C ASP A 60 -4.14 17.97 -4.36
N THR A 61 -4.70 18.13 -3.16
CA THR A 61 -4.65 19.42 -2.45
C THR A 61 -3.26 19.71 -1.88
N HIS A 62 -2.46 18.69 -1.56
CA HIS A 62 -1.07 18.82 -1.07
C HIS A 62 -0.91 19.89 0.04
N PHE A 63 -1.72 19.80 1.10
CA PHE A 63 -1.56 20.64 2.28
C PHE A 63 -0.16 20.45 2.88
N GLY A 64 0.49 21.56 3.25
CA GLY A 64 1.86 21.59 3.76
C GLY A 64 2.94 21.92 2.73
N ALA A 65 2.67 21.72 1.44
CA ALA A 65 3.58 22.16 0.39
C ALA A 65 3.41 23.66 0.09
N GLY A 66 4.42 24.46 0.41
CA GLY A 66 4.43 25.90 0.10
C GLY A 66 3.16 26.62 0.58
N GLN A 67 2.54 27.39 -0.31
CA GLN A 67 1.31 28.16 -0.04
C GLN A 67 0.03 27.41 -0.44
N ASN A 68 0.09 26.11 -0.72
CA ASN A 68 -1.06 25.35 -1.22
C ASN A 68 -2.28 25.47 -0.30
N HIS A 69 -2.06 25.51 1.02
CA HIS A 69 -3.12 25.64 2.01
C HIS A 69 -3.93 26.94 1.87
N GLU A 70 -3.29 28.06 1.54
CA GLU A 70 -3.97 29.35 1.32
C GLU A 70 -4.80 29.32 0.03
N ILE A 71 -4.23 28.77 -1.04
CA ILE A 71 -4.88 28.65 -2.36
C ILE A 71 -6.10 27.73 -2.26
N ASN A 72 -5.93 26.56 -1.66
CA ASN A 72 -7.03 25.62 -1.45
C ASN A 72 -8.15 26.26 -0.62
N ALA A 73 -7.81 27.02 0.42
CA ALA A 73 -8.80 27.73 1.25
C ALA A 73 -9.57 28.80 0.46
N GLN A 74 -8.95 29.46 -0.53
CA GLN A 74 -9.63 30.39 -1.43
C GLN A 74 -10.61 29.65 -2.35
N PHE A 75 -10.17 28.54 -2.95
CA PHE A 75 -11.05 27.72 -3.79
C PHE A 75 -12.21 27.10 -3.00
N PHE A 76 -12.01 26.68 -1.75
CA PHE A 76 -13.11 26.20 -0.91
C PHE A 76 -14.16 27.28 -0.61
N THR A 77 -13.73 28.53 -0.40
CA THR A 77 -14.66 29.67 -0.32
C THR A 77 -15.40 29.85 -1.64
N GLU A 78 -14.70 29.81 -2.78
CA GLU A 78 -15.32 29.96 -4.09
C GLU A 78 -16.34 28.85 -4.36
N ILE A 79 -15.97 27.59 -4.14
CA ILE A 79 -16.83 26.40 -4.30
C ILE A 79 -18.08 26.51 -3.43
N SER A 80 -17.97 27.00 -2.20
CA SER A 80 -19.11 27.20 -1.31
C SER A 80 -20.13 28.22 -1.81
N ASN A 81 -19.68 29.15 -2.67
CA ASN A 81 -20.47 30.25 -3.22
C ASN A 81 -20.87 30.02 -4.69
N LEU A 82 -20.61 28.84 -5.25
CA LEU A 82 -21.07 28.49 -6.59
C LEU A 82 -22.60 28.52 -6.66
N ASP A 83 -23.10 28.95 -7.83
CA ASP A 83 -24.52 28.93 -8.17
C ASP A 83 -24.68 28.18 -9.51
N PRO A 84 -25.48 27.09 -9.57
CA PRO A 84 -26.21 26.46 -8.46
C PRO A 84 -25.28 25.87 -7.39
N LYS A 85 -25.73 25.93 -6.13
CA LYS A 85 -24.96 25.47 -4.97
C LYS A 85 -24.71 23.95 -5.04
N PRO A 86 -23.45 23.49 -5.01
CA PRO A 86 -23.15 22.05 -5.00
C PRO A 86 -23.62 21.36 -3.73
N ALA A 87 -23.98 20.08 -3.86
CA ALA A 87 -24.41 19.24 -2.75
C ALA A 87 -23.23 18.81 -1.86
N PHE A 88 -22.08 18.51 -2.46
CA PHE A 88 -20.87 18.05 -1.78
C PHE A 88 -19.64 18.16 -2.70
N VAL A 89 -18.46 17.88 -2.13
CA VAL A 89 -17.17 17.81 -2.82
C VAL A 89 -16.59 16.39 -2.73
N ILE A 90 -15.99 15.89 -3.81
CA ILE A 90 -15.16 14.67 -3.82
C ILE A 90 -13.72 15.07 -4.12
N ASN A 91 -12.80 14.73 -3.22
CA ASN A 91 -11.36 14.96 -3.37
C ASN A 91 -10.61 13.64 -3.62
N ALA A 92 -9.98 13.48 -4.79
CA ALA A 92 -9.37 12.21 -5.22
C ALA A 92 -7.88 12.04 -4.81
N GLY A 93 -7.59 12.18 -3.53
CA GLY A 93 -6.28 11.85 -2.95
C GLY A 93 -5.30 12.99 -2.85
N ASP A 94 -4.13 12.65 -2.30
CA ASP A 94 -3.01 13.53 -1.97
C ASP A 94 -3.52 14.75 -1.20
N VAL A 95 -4.19 14.49 -0.07
CA VAL A 95 -4.73 15.53 0.79
C VAL A 95 -3.56 16.37 1.31
N CYS A 96 -2.57 15.71 1.89
CA CYS A 96 -1.34 16.29 2.41
C CYS A 96 -0.12 15.96 1.53
N GLU A 97 0.97 16.73 1.64
CA GLU A 97 2.22 16.43 0.91
C GLU A 97 3.02 15.31 1.58
N ILE A 98 3.01 15.24 2.93
CA ILE A 98 3.76 14.23 3.69
C ILE A 98 2.92 13.50 4.74
N GLY A 99 1.68 13.91 4.97
CA GLY A 99 0.69 13.20 5.78
C GLY A 99 0.91 13.30 7.28
N ASN A 100 1.48 14.41 7.78
CA ASN A 100 1.71 14.64 9.21
C ASN A 100 0.59 15.39 9.93
N ASP A 101 0.63 15.40 11.27
CA ASP A 101 -0.43 15.99 12.09
C ASP A 101 -0.59 17.51 11.84
N ASP A 102 0.50 18.23 11.55
CA ASP A 102 0.49 19.67 11.24
C ASP A 102 -0.18 19.96 9.89
N GLU A 103 0.08 19.15 8.86
CA GLU A 103 -0.56 19.27 7.55
C GLU A 103 -2.06 18.95 7.61
N TYR A 104 -2.45 17.95 8.42
CA TYR A 104 -3.85 17.67 8.66
C TYR A 104 -4.54 18.76 9.50
N GLU A 105 -3.81 19.48 10.35
CA GLU A 105 -4.33 20.69 10.98
C GLU A 105 -4.58 21.77 9.91
N LEU A 106 -3.62 22.06 9.02
CA LEU A 106 -3.83 23.00 7.91
C LEU A 106 -5.04 22.63 7.04
N TYR A 107 -5.20 21.35 6.71
CA TYR A 107 -6.38 20.83 6.04
C TYR A 107 -7.66 21.16 6.82
N ARG A 108 -7.72 20.79 8.11
CA ARG A 108 -8.88 21.05 8.99
C ARG A 108 -9.20 22.54 9.11
N GLN A 109 -8.19 23.41 9.05
CA GLN A 109 -8.41 24.86 9.05
C GLN A 109 -8.99 25.36 7.73
N ALA A 110 -8.46 24.89 6.59
CA ALA A 110 -8.92 25.31 5.27
C ALA A 110 -10.36 24.85 4.98
N ILE A 111 -10.71 23.60 5.34
CA ILE A 111 -12.07 23.08 5.10
C ILE A 111 -13.15 23.78 5.92
N ARG A 112 -12.81 24.54 6.97
CA ARG A 112 -13.82 25.39 7.65
C ARG A 112 -14.40 26.48 6.74
N ARG A 113 -13.72 26.80 5.64
CA ARG A 113 -14.24 27.69 4.59
C ARG A 113 -15.15 26.98 3.60
N LEU A 114 -15.17 25.64 3.60
CA LEU A 114 -16.08 24.84 2.81
C LEU A 114 -17.38 24.62 3.59
N THR A 115 -18.48 25.20 3.11
CA THR A 115 -19.80 25.06 3.75
C THR A 115 -20.54 23.79 3.33
N LEU A 116 -19.85 22.86 2.65
CA LEU A 116 -20.37 21.65 2.04
C LEU A 116 -19.69 20.41 2.63
N PRO A 117 -20.36 19.25 2.66
CA PRO A 117 -19.68 17.98 2.91
C PRO A 117 -18.56 17.73 1.90
N ILE A 118 -17.45 17.14 2.37
CA ILE A 118 -16.34 16.71 1.53
C ILE A 118 -16.05 15.23 1.78
N TYR A 119 -15.89 14.47 0.71
CA TYR A 119 -15.51 13.05 0.73
C TYR A 119 -14.12 12.91 0.13
N ASN A 120 -13.16 12.47 0.94
CA ASN A 120 -11.79 12.28 0.48
C ASN A 120 -11.55 10.80 0.12
N ALA A 121 -10.73 10.59 -0.89
CA ALA A 121 -9.93 9.38 -1.03
C ALA A 121 -8.50 9.68 -0.50
N PRO A 122 -7.74 8.70 0.00
CA PRO A 122 -6.33 8.87 0.31
C PRO A 122 -5.48 8.83 -0.97
N GLY A 123 -4.37 9.57 -1.00
CA GLY A 123 -3.33 9.43 -2.03
C GLY A 123 -2.00 8.96 -1.49
N ASN A 124 -1.04 8.72 -2.37
CA ASN A 124 0.24 8.15 -1.95
C ASN A 124 1.01 9.11 -1.03
N HIS A 125 0.85 10.43 -1.17
CA HIS A 125 1.51 11.39 -0.28
C HIS A 125 0.98 11.36 1.15
N ASP A 126 -0.27 10.93 1.35
CA ASP A 126 -0.87 10.76 2.68
C ASP A 126 -0.24 9.58 3.46
N VAL A 127 0.25 8.55 2.76
CA VAL A 127 0.68 7.28 3.40
C VAL A 127 2.14 6.91 3.19
N ARG A 128 2.85 7.60 2.28
CA ARG A 128 4.20 7.21 1.86
C ARG A 128 5.31 7.68 2.78
N TRP A 129 5.15 8.87 3.36
CA TRP A 129 6.23 9.57 4.05
C TRP A 129 6.07 9.59 5.57
N ASN A 130 4.93 9.14 6.08
CA ASN A 130 4.56 9.26 7.49
C ASN A 130 4.53 7.91 8.21
N PRO A 131 5.04 7.83 9.46
CA PRO A 131 4.98 6.60 10.27
C PRO A 131 3.59 6.08 10.61
N ARG A 132 2.58 6.96 10.63
CA ARG A 132 1.19 6.61 10.89
C ARG A 132 0.44 6.21 9.62
N GLY A 133 0.95 6.60 8.45
CA GLY A 133 0.35 6.35 7.14
C GLY A 133 -1.18 6.44 7.12
N LYS A 134 -1.84 5.30 6.86
CA LYS A 134 -3.31 5.17 6.80
C LYS A 134 -4.04 5.54 8.09
N GLU A 135 -3.44 5.26 9.26
CA GLU A 135 -3.98 5.69 10.55
C GLU A 135 -3.91 7.22 10.68
N GLY A 136 -2.79 7.81 10.26
CA GLY A 136 -2.60 9.26 10.21
C GLY A 136 -3.68 9.93 9.36
N TYR A 137 -3.90 9.41 8.15
CA TYR A 137 -4.95 9.87 7.25
C TYR A 137 -6.34 9.82 7.88
N THR A 138 -6.78 8.64 8.35
CA THR A 138 -8.14 8.46 8.87
C THR A 138 -8.43 9.36 10.08
N ARG A 139 -7.44 9.56 10.96
CA ARG A 139 -7.54 10.52 12.07
C ARG A 139 -7.53 11.97 11.58
N GLY A 140 -6.62 12.29 10.67
CA GLY A 140 -6.39 13.63 10.15
C GLY A 140 -7.58 14.20 9.39
N VAL A 141 -8.19 13.39 8.53
CA VAL A 141 -9.38 13.76 7.74
C VAL A 141 -10.69 13.37 8.42
N SER A 142 -10.66 12.53 9.46
CA SER A 142 -11.84 12.01 10.17
C SER A 142 -12.84 11.26 9.26
N GLN A 143 -12.32 10.48 8.30
CA GLN A 143 -13.10 9.66 7.37
C GLN A 143 -12.49 8.26 7.25
N PRO A 144 -13.26 7.22 6.88
CA PRO A 144 -12.70 5.92 6.54
C PRO A 144 -11.84 5.98 5.27
N LEU A 145 -11.01 4.97 5.05
CA LEU A 145 -10.16 4.86 3.86
C LEU A 145 -10.96 4.74 2.56
N PHE A 146 -12.10 4.05 2.63
CA PHE A 146 -13.05 3.87 1.54
C PHE A 146 -14.46 3.92 2.10
N GLN A 147 -15.40 4.41 1.29
CA GLN A 147 -16.79 4.65 1.70
C GLN A 147 -17.70 4.74 0.49
N SER A 148 -18.99 4.58 0.73
CA SER A 148 -20.02 4.83 -0.26
C SER A 148 -21.22 5.55 0.34
N TRP A 149 -21.95 6.26 -0.51
CA TRP A 149 -23.18 6.93 -0.11
C TRP A 149 -24.11 7.12 -1.31
N ASP A 150 -25.36 7.37 -0.98
CA ASP A 150 -26.42 7.63 -1.94
C ASP A 150 -26.75 9.11 -1.94
N TYR A 151 -26.84 9.72 -3.12
CA TYR A 151 -27.41 11.06 -3.25
C TYR A 151 -28.35 11.10 -4.46
N GLN A 152 -29.62 11.41 -4.19
CA GLN A 152 -30.71 11.22 -5.14
C GLN A 152 -30.71 9.76 -5.65
N ASN A 153 -30.54 9.54 -6.96
CA ASN A 153 -30.50 8.21 -7.56
C ASN A 153 -29.08 7.69 -7.85
N VAL A 154 -28.04 8.51 -7.63
CA VAL A 154 -26.67 8.13 -7.96
C VAL A 154 -26.04 7.53 -6.72
N HIS A 155 -25.26 6.48 -6.92
CA HIS A 155 -24.45 5.88 -5.89
C HIS A 155 -23.00 6.34 -6.07
N PHE A 156 -22.38 6.82 -5.00
CA PHE A 156 -21.04 7.37 -5.01
C PHE A 156 -20.12 6.53 -4.14
N ILE A 157 -18.90 6.32 -4.61
CA ILE A 157 -17.89 5.52 -3.92
C ILE A 157 -16.56 6.27 -3.94
N THR A 158 -15.87 6.31 -2.81
CA THR A 158 -14.41 6.55 -2.79
C THR A 158 -13.66 5.30 -2.37
N LEU A 159 -12.55 5.00 -3.07
CA LEU A 159 -11.67 3.86 -2.81
C LEU A 159 -10.30 4.31 -2.30
N ASP A 160 -9.66 3.45 -1.53
CA ASP A 160 -8.26 3.55 -1.12
C ASP A 160 -7.40 2.70 -2.05
N SER A 161 -6.72 3.34 -2.99
CA SER A 161 -5.74 2.68 -3.86
C SER A 161 -4.32 2.73 -3.32
N THR A 162 -4.11 3.22 -2.10
CA THR A 162 -2.77 3.46 -1.56
C THR A 162 -2.16 2.21 -0.95
N VAL A 163 -0.85 2.04 -1.12
CA VAL A 163 -0.05 1.04 -0.40
C VAL A 163 0.84 1.79 0.59
N LEU A 164 0.87 1.32 1.83
CA LEU A 164 1.64 1.95 2.91
C LEU A 164 3.12 2.06 2.49
N LEU A 165 3.72 3.25 2.66
CA LEU A 165 5.12 3.55 2.30
C LEU A 165 5.48 3.41 0.81
N ASN A 166 4.49 3.43 -0.09
CA ASN A 166 4.71 3.21 -1.53
C ASN A 166 4.15 4.32 -2.41
N HIS A 167 4.67 4.37 -3.64
CA HIS A 167 4.19 5.26 -4.71
C HIS A 167 3.12 4.61 -5.60
N TRP A 168 3.16 3.29 -5.77
CA TRP A 168 2.26 2.55 -6.65
C TRP A 168 1.00 2.11 -5.92
N GLY A 169 -0.08 1.91 -6.68
CA GLY A 169 -1.39 1.59 -6.15
C GLY A 169 -1.74 0.10 -6.16
N HIS A 170 -2.65 -0.26 -5.26
CA HIS A 170 -3.25 -1.59 -5.15
C HIS A 170 -4.62 -1.46 -4.44
N ILE A 171 -5.61 -2.26 -4.85
CA ILE A 171 -6.90 -2.34 -4.15
C ILE A 171 -6.93 -3.63 -3.35
N SER A 172 -6.84 -3.53 -2.02
CA SER A 172 -6.78 -4.73 -1.16
C SER A 172 -7.97 -5.66 -1.36
N ARG A 173 -7.76 -6.96 -1.12
CA ARG A 173 -8.83 -7.96 -1.26
C ARG A 173 -10.07 -7.64 -0.41
N ARG A 174 -9.85 -7.20 0.83
CA ARG A 174 -10.89 -6.76 1.76
C ARG A 174 -11.78 -5.67 1.16
N GLN A 175 -11.17 -4.73 0.45
CA GLN A 175 -11.89 -3.62 -0.18
C GLN A 175 -12.64 -4.08 -1.43
N LEU A 176 -12.07 -4.98 -2.23
CA LEU A 176 -12.78 -5.58 -3.38
C LEU A 176 -14.02 -6.38 -2.94
N ASP A 177 -13.90 -7.16 -1.87
CA ASP A 177 -15.03 -7.93 -1.31
C ASP A 177 -16.10 -6.97 -0.75
N TRP A 178 -15.70 -5.92 -0.02
CA TRP A 178 -16.62 -4.87 0.44
C TRP A 178 -17.33 -4.17 -0.73
N LEU A 179 -16.61 -3.82 -1.79
CA LEU A 179 -17.17 -3.15 -2.97
C LEU A 179 -18.21 -4.04 -3.68
N ALA A 180 -17.94 -5.34 -3.78
CA ALA A 180 -18.88 -6.30 -4.36
C ALA A 180 -20.18 -6.38 -3.53
N GLU A 181 -20.06 -6.44 -2.20
CA GLU A 181 -21.21 -6.42 -1.29
C GLU A 181 -21.99 -5.12 -1.36
N ASP A 182 -21.30 -3.99 -1.52
CA ASP A 182 -21.92 -2.68 -1.56
C ASP A 182 -22.72 -2.45 -2.84
N LEU A 183 -22.11 -2.75 -4.00
CA LEU A 183 -22.78 -2.65 -5.29
C LEU A 183 -23.97 -3.62 -5.41
N ALA A 184 -23.91 -4.79 -4.78
CA ALA A 184 -25.02 -5.74 -4.76
C ALA A 184 -26.30 -5.15 -4.12
N LYS A 185 -26.17 -4.19 -3.19
CA LYS A 185 -27.31 -3.53 -2.53
C LYS A 185 -28.11 -2.63 -3.46
N ILE A 186 -27.45 -2.04 -4.47
CA ILE A 186 -28.06 -1.04 -5.35
C ILE A 186 -28.56 -1.61 -6.68
N GLY A 187 -28.16 -2.84 -7.01
CA GLY A 187 -28.51 -3.50 -8.27
C GLY A 187 -27.75 -2.96 -9.49
N PRO A 188 -27.91 -3.59 -10.66
CA PRO A 188 -27.04 -3.39 -11.82
C PRO A 188 -27.26 -2.07 -12.57
N ASP A 189 -28.42 -1.44 -12.42
CA ASP A 189 -28.83 -0.31 -13.29
C ASP A 189 -28.62 1.06 -12.65
N ARG A 190 -28.50 1.10 -11.32
CA ARG A 190 -28.31 2.35 -10.59
C ARG A 190 -26.97 3.00 -10.99
N PRO A 191 -26.94 4.28 -11.42
CA PRO A 191 -25.70 4.92 -11.85
C PRO A 191 -24.69 5.03 -10.71
N VAL A 192 -23.44 4.70 -11.01
CA VAL A 192 -22.34 4.71 -10.05
C VAL A 192 -21.23 5.67 -10.48
N VAL A 193 -20.78 6.52 -9.55
CA VAL A 193 -19.58 7.35 -9.70
C VAL A 193 -18.51 6.85 -8.72
N ILE A 194 -17.32 6.54 -9.22
CA ILE A 194 -16.23 5.99 -8.40
C ILE A 194 -15.03 6.93 -8.45
N GLY A 195 -14.53 7.34 -7.29
CA GLY A 195 -13.38 8.23 -7.15
C GLY A 195 -12.23 7.65 -6.31
N PHE A 196 -10.99 7.73 -6.78
CA PHE A 196 -9.79 7.36 -6.01
C PHE A 196 -8.52 7.89 -6.66
N HIS A 197 -7.39 7.77 -5.97
CA HIS A 197 -6.18 8.52 -6.34
C HIS A 197 -5.44 7.99 -7.58
N HIS A 198 -4.86 6.79 -7.51
CA HIS A 198 -4.09 6.20 -8.62
C HIS A 198 -4.94 5.90 -9.84
N TRP A 199 -4.43 6.13 -11.04
CA TRP A 199 -5.23 5.94 -12.24
C TRP A 199 -5.34 4.48 -12.71
N ILE A 200 -6.41 4.17 -13.45
CA ILE A 200 -6.62 2.86 -14.10
C ILE A 200 -7.03 2.99 -15.58
N GLY A 201 -6.85 1.91 -16.35
CA GLY A 201 -7.28 1.83 -17.75
C GLY A 201 -6.48 2.74 -18.67
N ARG A 202 -5.19 2.91 -18.39
CA ARG A 202 -4.23 3.69 -19.19
C ARG A 202 -3.01 2.84 -19.57
N ASP A 203 -2.17 3.40 -20.44
CA ASP A 203 -0.94 2.80 -20.96
C ASP A 203 0.07 2.42 -19.85
N LYS A 204 0.22 3.28 -18.85
CA LYS A 204 1.03 2.99 -17.66
C LYS A 204 0.13 2.50 -16.52
N VAL A 205 0.22 1.22 -16.17
CA VAL A 205 -0.50 0.62 -15.05
C VAL A 205 0.01 1.22 -13.73
N GLN A 206 -0.86 1.90 -12.98
CA GLN A 206 -0.57 2.41 -11.63
C GLN A 206 -1.20 1.59 -10.51
N VAL A 207 -2.29 0.88 -10.81
CA VAL A 207 -2.93 -0.07 -9.90
C VAL A 207 -2.78 -1.45 -10.51
N ASP A 208 -1.97 -2.29 -9.89
CA ASP A 208 -1.63 -3.60 -10.45
C ASP A 208 -2.82 -4.54 -10.65
N ASN A 209 -3.79 -4.48 -9.74
CA ASN A 209 -5.00 -5.29 -9.79
C ASN A 209 -6.21 -4.52 -10.34
N GLU A 210 -5.99 -3.51 -11.19
CA GLU A 210 -7.07 -2.78 -11.86
C GLU A 210 -8.06 -3.72 -12.57
N GLN A 211 -7.60 -4.86 -13.08
CA GLN A 211 -8.46 -5.85 -13.75
C GLN A 211 -9.38 -6.59 -12.77
N GLU A 212 -8.96 -6.79 -11.52
CA GLU A 212 -9.84 -7.36 -10.49
C GLU A 212 -10.93 -6.37 -10.10
N LEU A 213 -10.55 -5.10 -9.89
CA LEU A 213 -11.50 -4.01 -9.69
C LEU A 213 -12.52 -3.94 -10.84
N LEU A 214 -12.04 -3.98 -12.09
CA LEU A 214 -12.90 -3.91 -13.28
C LEU A 214 -13.86 -5.10 -13.38
N ARG A 215 -13.45 -6.31 -12.96
CA ARG A 215 -14.36 -7.47 -12.89
C ARG A 215 -15.44 -7.30 -11.82
N VAL A 216 -15.10 -6.75 -10.66
CA VAL A 216 -16.08 -6.49 -9.58
C VAL A 216 -17.15 -5.52 -10.03
N VAL A 217 -16.78 -4.44 -10.74
CA VAL A 217 -17.72 -3.40 -11.15
C VAL A 217 -18.44 -3.68 -12.48
N ALA A 218 -17.93 -4.60 -13.31
CA ALA A 218 -18.49 -4.88 -14.64
C ALA A 218 -20.00 -5.17 -14.70
N PRO A 219 -20.62 -5.83 -13.69
CA PRO A 219 -22.07 -6.05 -13.68
C PRO A 219 -22.91 -4.78 -13.50
N TYR A 220 -22.31 -3.69 -13.02
CA TYR A 220 -22.99 -2.48 -12.53
C TYR A 220 -22.80 -1.28 -13.47
N ASN A 221 -23.69 -0.30 -13.37
CA ASN A 221 -23.74 0.88 -14.23
C ASN A 221 -22.77 2.00 -13.76
N VAL A 222 -21.47 1.76 -13.86
CA VAL A 222 -20.46 2.80 -13.62
C VAL A 222 -20.48 3.81 -14.77
N VAL A 223 -20.78 5.08 -14.45
CA VAL A 223 -20.96 6.15 -15.44
C VAL A 223 -19.79 7.12 -15.49
N LEU A 224 -19.08 7.31 -14.37
CA LEU A 224 -17.98 8.26 -14.26
C LEU A 224 -16.90 7.78 -13.26
N TRP A 225 -15.65 7.84 -13.69
CA TRP A 225 -14.46 7.64 -12.85
C TRP A 225 -13.75 8.97 -12.58
N LEU A 226 -13.46 9.24 -11.31
CA LEU A 226 -12.77 10.46 -10.85
C LEU A 226 -11.39 10.09 -10.30
N GLN A 227 -10.31 10.51 -10.95
CA GLN A 227 -8.96 10.04 -10.63
C GLN A 227 -7.97 11.20 -10.41
N GLY A 228 -6.96 10.97 -9.56
CA GLY A 228 -5.94 11.95 -9.17
C GLY A 228 -4.53 11.60 -9.67
N HIS A 229 -3.50 11.93 -8.89
CA HIS A 229 -2.10 11.48 -9.00
C HIS A 229 -1.27 12.09 -10.15
N GLY A 230 -1.84 12.23 -11.35
CA GLY A 230 -1.11 12.69 -12.53
C GLY A 230 -1.03 14.20 -12.70
N HIS A 231 -1.70 15.00 -11.85
CA HIS A 231 -1.69 16.47 -11.89
C HIS A 231 -1.92 17.02 -13.31
N SER A 232 -2.82 16.39 -14.07
CA SER A 232 -3.00 16.63 -15.49
C SER A 232 -4.47 16.66 -15.84
N ASP A 233 -4.84 17.63 -16.67
CA ASP A 233 -6.17 17.82 -17.21
C ASP A 233 -6.42 16.90 -18.41
N ILE A 234 -6.87 15.67 -18.17
CA ILE A 234 -7.02 14.62 -19.18
C ILE A 234 -8.31 13.81 -19.02
N GLN A 235 -8.81 13.27 -20.13
CA GLN A 235 -9.99 12.39 -20.17
C GLN A 235 -9.71 11.13 -20.98
N TRP A 236 -10.36 10.03 -20.60
CA TRP A 236 -10.34 8.77 -21.34
C TRP A 236 -11.59 7.94 -21.04
N ARG A 237 -11.60 6.66 -21.42
CA ARG A 237 -12.69 5.74 -21.15
C ARG A 237 -12.20 4.47 -20.48
N ILE A 238 -13.01 3.95 -19.57
CA ILE A 238 -12.79 2.68 -18.88
C ILE A 238 -14.07 1.85 -19.05
N ASN A 239 -13.99 0.73 -19.77
CA ASN A 239 -15.17 -0.09 -20.13
C ASN A 239 -16.33 0.75 -20.69
N GLY A 240 -16.01 1.71 -21.56
CA GLY A 240 -16.98 2.65 -22.16
C GLY A 240 -17.44 3.80 -21.25
N ALA A 241 -17.25 3.73 -19.93
CA ALA A 241 -17.58 4.81 -18.99
C ALA A 241 -16.61 5.98 -19.13
N ALA A 242 -17.06 7.20 -18.83
CA ALA A 242 -16.19 8.37 -18.83
C ALA A 242 -15.20 8.30 -17.66
N ALA A 243 -13.95 8.67 -17.92
CA ALA A 243 -12.92 8.80 -16.90
C ALA A 243 -12.23 10.15 -17.04
N MET A 244 -11.91 10.78 -15.92
CA MET A 244 -11.20 12.05 -15.91
C MET A 244 -10.20 12.14 -14.78
N MET A 245 -9.18 12.95 -15.05
CA MET A 245 -8.22 13.46 -14.10
C MET A 245 -8.04 14.95 -14.36
N GLN A 246 -7.73 15.69 -13.32
CA GLN A 246 -7.47 17.11 -13.41
C GLN A 246 -6.19 17.49 -12.67
N LYS A 247 -5.68 18.68 -12.97
CA LYS A 247 -4.65 19.32 -12.14
C LYS A 247 -5.16 19.45 -10.69
N GLY A 248 -4.24 19.53 -9.73
CA GLY A 248 -4.59 19.66 -8.31
C GLY A 248 -5.33 20.96 -8.00
N LEU A 249 -6.07 20.99 -6.89
CA LEU A 249 -6.80 22.19 -6.47
C LEU A 249 -5.88 23.40 -6.26
N TYR A 250 -4.69 23.15 -5.69
CA TYR A 250 -3.67 24.18 -5.49
C TYR A 250 -3.07 24.70 -6.81
N GLN A 251 -3.21 23.92 -7.90
CA GLN A 251 -2.84 24.32 -9.26
C GLN A 251 -3.99 25.05 -9.97
N GLY A 252 -5.03 25.39 -9.21
CA GLY A 252 -6.13 26.22 -9.64
C GLY A 252 -7.19 25.51 -10.46
N SER A 253 -7.33 24.18 -10.34
CA SER A 253 -8.27 23.38 -11.13
C SER A 253 -9.27 22.62 -10.25
N TYR A 254 -10.56 22.71 -10.61
CA TYR A 254 -11.62 21.84 -10.09
C TYR A 254 -12.74 21.68 -11.12
N ALA A 255 -13.56 20.64 -10.98
CA ALA A 255 -14.67 20.34 -11.87
C ALA A 255 -16.01 20.42 -11.16
N VAL A 256 -16.98 21.08 -11.80
CA VAL A 256 -18.39 21.05 -11.44
C VAL A 256 -19.09 20.01 -12.30
N VAL A 257 -19.73 19.04 -11.64
CA VAL A 257 -20.52 17.99 -12.27
C VAL A 257 -21.99 18.29 -12.02
N THR A 258 -22.74 18.50 -13.11
CA THR A 258 -24.19 18.71 -13.05
C THR A 258 -24.89 17.41 -13.40
N VAL A 259 -25.80 16.98 -12.54
CA VAL A 259 -26.55 15.73 -12.66
C VAL A 259 -28.03 16.06 -12.87
N THR A 260 -28.59 15.54 -13.96
CA THR A 260 -30.03 15.57 -14.21
C THR A 260 -30.66 14.18 -13.98
N ASP A 261 -31.94 14.04 -14.30
CA ASP A 261 -32.61 12.74 -14.38
C ASP A 261 -31.96 11.78 -15.40
N GLU A 262 -31.56 12.30 -16.56
CA GLU A 262 -31.05 11.53 -17.70
C GLU A 262 -29.52 11.47 -17.83
N SER A 263 -28.78 12.49 -17.37
CA SER A 263 -27.36 12.61 -17.71
C SER A 263 -26.50 13.38 -16.69
N LEU A 264 -25.19 13.24 -16.83
CA LEU A 264 -24.19 14.09 -16.21
C LEU A 264 -23.59 15.02 -17.27
N SER A 265 -23.19 16.22 -16.87
CA SER A 265 -22.28 17.08 -17.63
C SER A 265 -21.17 17.56 -16.71
N VAL A 266 -20.00 17.84 -17.27
CA VAL A 266 -18.82 18.24 -16.50
C VAL A 266 -18.24 19.50 -17.11
N ARG A 267 -18.09 20.53 -16.27
CA ARG A 267 -17.36 21.75 -16.58
C ARG A 267 -16.19 21.90 -15.63
N ARG A 268 -15.00 22.19 -16.15
CA ARG A 268 -13.83 22.49 -15.35
C ARG A 268 -13.68 24.00 -15.22
N ARG A 269 -13.32 24.44 -14.02
CA ARG A 269 -12.79 25.76 -13.77
C ARG A 269 -11.30 25.64 -13.51
N SER A 270 -10.48 26.33 -14.30
CA SER A 270 -9.03 26.24 -14.20
C SER A 270 -8.36 27.59 -14.44
N TRP A 271 -7.16 27.79 -13.89
CA TRP A 271 -6.29 28.86 -14.37
C TRP A 271 -5.95 28.65 -15.85
N LYS A 272 -5.90 29.74 -16.60
CA LYS A 272 -5.44 29.75 -17.99
C LYS A 272 -4.00 29.21 -18.07
N ASP A 273 -3.80 28.13 -18.83
CA ASP A 273 -2.50 27.48 -18.99
C ASP A 273 -1.51 28.43 -19.69
N PRO A 274 -0.36 28.81 -19.09
CA PRO A 274 0.71 29.41 -19.88
C PRO A 274 1.18 28.33 -20.88
N ALA A 275 1.24 28.67 -22.16
CA ALA A 275 1.50 27.73 -23.25
C ALA A 275 2.58 26.68 -22.89
N ARG A 276 2.22 25.38 -22.96
CA ARG A 276 3.15 24.27 -22.77
C ARG A 276 4.38 24.43 -23.66
N ARG A 277 5.57 24.55 -23.06
CA ARG A 277 6.81 24.09 -23.71
C ARG A 277 6.89 22.57 -23.48
N GLY A 278 7.26 21.82 -24.52
CA GLY A 278 7.09 20.36 -24.61
C GLY A 278 7.73 19.53 -23.50
N ASP A 279 7.33 18.25 -23.44
CA ASP A 279 7.90 17.08 -22.74
C ASP A 279 8.54 17.28 -21.35
N GLU A 280 8.10 18.26 -20.56
CA GLU A 280 8.64 18.48 -19.22
C GLU A 280 7.81 17.73 -18.17
N LEU A 281 8.27 16.51 -17.84
CA LEU A 281 7.86 15.73 -16.66
C LEU A 281 8.43 16.30 -15.34
N VAL A 282 8.91 17.53 -15.32
CA VAL A 282 9.47 18.18 -14.12
C VAL A 282 8.47 19.20 -13.59
N ARG A 283 7.86 18.86 -12.46
CA ARG A 283 6.93 19.68 -11.68
C ARG A 283 7.61 20.99 -11.26
N ASP A 284 7.37 22.07 -12.00
CA ASP A 284 7.50 23.41 -11.44
C ASP A 284 6.33 23.64 -10.48
N LYS A 285 6.61 23.67 -9.16
CA LYS A 285 5.65 24.00 -8.11
C LYS A 285 5.43 25.53 -8.00
N SER A 286 6.00 26.34 -8.89
CA SER A 286 5.82 27.78 -8.89
C SER A 286 4.45 28.19 -9.45
N ILE A 287 3.78 29.07 -8.72
CA ILE A 287 2.44 29.57 -9.03
C ILE A 287 2.60 30.79 -9.96
N PRO A 288 1.91 30.87 -11.11
CA PRO A 288 1.99 32.02 -12.01
C PRO A 288 1.51 33.32 -11.33
N THR A 289 2.14 34.45 -11.68
CA THR A 289 1.92 35.78 -11.09
C THR A 289 0.64 36.49 -11.57
N THR A 290 -0.04 35.98 -12.59
CA THR A 290 -1.35 36.46 -13.08
C THR A 290 -2.25 35.28 -13.42
N GLN A 291 -3.40 35.18 -12.74
CA GLN A 291 -4.30 34.03 -12.82
C GLN A 291 -5.68 34.47 -13.30
N GLN A 292 -5.93 34.31 -14.59
CA GLN A 292 -7.29 34.40 -15.12
C GLN A 292 -7.93 33.01 -15.04
N LEU A 293 -9.07 32.89 -14.36
CA LEU A 293 -9.86 31.67 -14.32
C LEU A 293 -10.74 31.57 -15.57
N GLU A 294 -10.80 30.39 -16.15
CA GLU A 294 -11.63 30.08 -17.31
C GLU A 294 -12.51 28.86 -17.02
N TRP A 295 -13.64 28.79 -17.73
CA TRP A 295 -14.54 27.64 -17.72
C TRP A 295 -14.40 26.86 -19.02
N GLU A 296 -14.20 25.56 -18.91
CA GLU A 296 -14.10 24.63 -20.04
C GLU A 296 -15.17 23.54 -19.90
N VAL A 297 -15.79 23.15 -21.01
CA VAL A 297 -16.66 21.98 -21.04
C VAL A 297 -15.80 20.73 -21.22
N VAL A 298 -15.80 19.85 -20.22
CA VAL A 298 -15.04 18.59 -20.24
C VAL A 298 -15.88 17.46 -20.82
N PHE A 299 -17.14 17.36 -20.38
CA PHE A 299 -18.12 16.45 -20.95
C PHE A 299 -19.45 17.17 -21.11
N GLU A 300 -19.92 17.29 -22.35
CA GLU A 300 -21.24 17.88 -22.64
C GLU A 300 -22.37 17.02 -22.08
N ARG A 301 -22.28 15.69 -22.24
CA ARG A 301 -23.30 14.75 -21.80
C ARG A 301 -22.74 13.34 -21.60
N ILE A 302 -22.95 12.78 -20.42
CA ILE A 302 -22.72 11.38 -20.06
C ILE A 302 -24.09 10.79 -19.68
N PRO A 303 -24.66 9.86 -20.44
CA PRO A 303 -25.95 9.25 -20.10
C PRO A 303 -25.89 8.51 -18.75
N LEU A 304 -26.91 8.66 -17.91
CA LEU A 304 -27.08 7.89 -16.68
C LEU A 304 -27.64 6.50 -16.95
N SER A 305 -28.35 6.29 -18.06
CA SER A 305 -28.88 4.98 -18.45
C SER A 305 -27.76 4.08 -18.98
N ARG A 306 -27.72 2.83 -18.52
CA ARG A 306 -26.80 1.80 -19.02
C ARG A 306 -27.02 1.57 -20.52
N ARG A 307 -25.98 1.75 -21.33
CA ARG A 307 -25.94 1.13 -22.67
C ARG A 307 -25.28 -0.23 -22.51
N SER A 308 -26.00 -1.31 -22.80
CA SER A 308 -25.38 -2.63 -22.86
C SER A 308 -24.28 -2.61 -23.92
N ARG A 309 -23.02 -2.71 -23.53
CA ARG A 309 -21.95 -3.15 -24.43
C ARG A 309 -21.05 -4.11 -23.67
N ALA A 310 -20.56 -5.10 -24.43
CA ALA A 310 -19.55 -6.03 -23.98
C ALA A 310 -18.36 -5.27 -23.40
N VAL A 311 -17.77 -5.85 -22.35
CA VAL A 311 -16.49 -5.41 -21.80
C VAL A 311 -15.51 -5.28 -22.96
N ASP A 312 -14.96 -4.08 -23.17
CA ASP A 312 -13.87 -3.92 -24.13
C ASP A 312 -12.76 -4.88 -23.69
N PRO A 313 -12.19 -5.70 -24.59
CA PRO A 313 -11.09 -6.56 -24.22
C PRO A 313 -9.97 -5.67 -23.64
N PRO A 314 -9.27 -6.15 -22.60
CA PRO A 314 -8.24 -5.37 -21.94
C PRO A 314 -7.24 -4.83 -22.97
N PRO A 315 -6.64 -3.65 -22.74
CA PRO A 315 -5.58 -3.14 -23.60
C PRO A 315 -4.56 -4.25 -23.83
N ALA A 316 -4.14 -4.43 -25.09
CA ALA A 316 -3.21 -5.49 -25.46
C ALA A 316 -2.01 -5.47 -24.52
N ALA A 317 -1.74 -6.60 -23.88
CA ALA A 317 -0.54 -6.76 -23.07
C ALA A 317 0.67 -6.29 -23.90
N THR A 318 1.57 -5.53 -23.29
CA THR A 318 2.85 -5.17 -23.89
C THR A 318 3.49 -6.41 -24.51
N PRO A 319 4.04 -6.35 -25.75
CA PRO A 319 4.61 -7.50 -26.43
C PRO A 319 5.50 -8.32 -25.50
N GLN A 320 5.16 -9.60 -25.35
CA GLN A 320 5.74 -10.49 -24.35
C GLN A 320 7.10 -11.00 -24.86
N PRO A 321 8.16 -11.02 -24.03
CA PRO A 321 9.29 -11.88 -24.29
C PRO A 321 8.77 -13.33 -24.37
N ALA A 322 9.28 -14.13 -25.30
CA ALA A 322 8.94 -15.55 -25.35
C ALA A 322 9.24 -16.19 -23.99
N GLN A 323 8.22 -16.76 -23.34
CA GLN A 323 8.40 -17.54 -22.12
C GLN A 323 8.82 -18.96 -22.50
N ASP A 324 10.13 -19.21 -22.48
CA ASP A 324 10.72 -20.55 -22.60
C ASP A 324 10.81 -21.28 -21.24
N ARG A 325 10.50 -20.57 -20.14
CA ARG A 325 10.55 -21.07 -18.76
C ARG A 325 9.16 -21.19 -18.14
N SER A 326 8.95 -22.24 -17.37
CA SER A 326 7.78 -22.41 -16.48
C SER A 326 8.19 -22.36 -15.01
N PRO A 327 7.30 -21.90 -14.10
CA PRO A 327 7.52 -22.02 -12.67
C PRO A 327 7.70 -23.48 -12.24
N LEU A 328 8.58 -23.71 -11.26
CA LEU A 328 8.67 -25.00 -10.57
C LEU A 328 7.40 -25.25 -9.75
N TRP A 329 6.90 -24.18 -9.12
CA TRP A 329 5.59 -24.12 -8.49
C TRP A 329 5.16 -22.66 -8.35
N GLU A 330 3.85 -22.45 -8.24
CA GLU A 330 3.23 -21.18 -7.91
C GLU A 330 2.09 -21.44 -6.92
N VAL A 331 1.99 -20.63 -5.87
CA VAL A 331 0.92 -20.73 -4.87
C VAL A 331 0.41 -19.33 -4.52
N ASN A 332 -0.91 -19.17 -4.43
CA ASN A 332 -1.51 -17.95 -3.91
C ASN A 332 -1.75 -18.09 -2.40
N ILE A 333 -1.09 -17.24 -1.60
CA ILE A 333 -1.17 -17.29 -0.13
C ILE A 333 -2.32 -16.46 0.45
N ARG A 334 -3.14 -15.85 -0.42
CA ARG A 334 -4.31 -15.02 -0.11
C ARG A 334 -4.01 -13.76 0.71
N GLY A 335 -2.83 -13.18 0.53
CA GLY A 335 -2.47 -11.88 1.08
C GLY A 335 -1.24 -11.31 0.36
N GLU A 336 -1.20 -9.99 0.24
CA GLU A 336 -0.24 -9.26 -0.58
C GLU A 336 1.18 -9.37 -0.02
N VAL A 337 2.19 -9.52 -0.89
CA VAL A 337 3.60 -9.68 -0.50
C VAL A 337 4.43 -8.50 -1.00
N GLN A 338 4.79 -7.59 -0.09
CA GLN A 338 5.64 -6.42 -0.38
C GLN A 338 7.08 -6.58 0.11
N SER A 339 7.28 -7.33 1.19
CA SER A 339 8.57 -7.34 1.89
C SER A 339 9.43 -8.52 1.50
N ARG A 340 10.74 -8.42 1.78
CA ARG A 340 11.71 -9.49 1.50
C ARG A 340 11.30 -10.78 2.23
N LEU A 341 11.27 -11.89 1.50
CA LEU A 341 11.07 -13.24 2.04
C LEU A 341 12.32 -13.68 2.81
N ALA A 342 12.23 -14.76 3.60
CA ALA A 342 13.42 -15.45 4.14
C ALA A 342 13.44 -16.91 3.70
N LEU A 343 14.63 -17.46 3.54
CA LEU A 343 14.85 -18.88 3.21
C LEU A 343 15.79 -19.49 4.25
N HIS A 344 15.36 -20.57 4.89
CA HIS A 344 16.18 -21.31 5.85
C HIS A 344 15.73 -22.77 5.90
N ASP A 345 16.67 -23.72 5.85
CA ASP A 345 16.42 -25.16 5.97
C ASP A 345 15.28 -25.70 5.08
N GLY A 346 15.20 -25.22 3.83
CA GLY A 346 14.17 -25.66 2.88
C GLY A 346 12.76 -25.11 3.17
N ILE A 347 12.65 -24.06 3.99
CA ILE A 347 11.42 -23.34 4.27
C ILE A 347 11.54 -21.89 3.79
N VAL A 348 10.56 -21.44 3.02
CA VAL A 348 10.40 -20.06 2.60
C VAL A 348 9.39 -19.38 3.52
N TYR A 349 9.82 -18.35 4.24
CA TYR A 349 8.97 -17.54 5.13
C TYR A 349 8.53 -16.28 4.40
N VAL A 350 7.23 -16.12 4.25
CA VAL A 350 6.61 -15.08 3.44
C VAL A 350 5.79 -14.15 4.35
N PRO A 351 6.25 -12.91 4.57
CA PRO A 351 5.46 -11.91 5.28
C PRO A 351 4.31 -11.43 4.38
N SER A 352 3.11 -11.31 4.95
CA SER A 352 1.90 -10.94 4.21
C SER A 352 1.13 -9.80 4.85
N MET A 353 0.59 -8.91 4.01
CA MET A 353 -0.41 -7.93 4.40
C MET A 353 -1.79 -8.56 4.68
N GLY A 354 -1.96 -9.86 4.43
CA GLY A 354 -3.11 -10.66 4.89
C GLY A 354 -3.13 -10.95 6.40
N ASN A 355 -2.36 -10.20 7.20
CA ASN A 355 -2.18 -10.35 8.65
C ASN A 355 -1.51 -11.67 9.06
N ASP A 356 -0.52 -12.14 8.29
CA ASP A 356 0.20 -13.35 8.65
C ASP A 356 1.65 -13.44 8.13
N LEU A 357 2.39 -14.35 8.76
CA LEU A 357 3.62 -14.94 8.22
C LEU A 357 3.30 -16.36 7.76
N VAL A 358 3.57 -16.67 6.49
CA VAL A 358 3.32 -17.98 5.89
C VAL A 358 4.65 -18.73 5.70
N ALA A 359 4.72 -19.98 6.15
CA ALA A 359 5.87 -20.85 5.91
C ALA A 359 5.53 -21.86 4.81
N LEU A 360 6.30 -21.84 3.72
CA LEU A 360 6.12 -22.71 2.56
C LEU A 360 7.30 -23.68 2.43
N ASN A 361 7.03 -24.92 2.06
CA ASN A 361 8.07 -25.86 1.67
C ASN A 361 8.73 -25.39 0.36
N SER A 362 10.05 -25.20 0.38
CA SER A 362 10.78 -24.58 -0.74
C SER A 362 10.74 -25.41 -2.04
N THR A 363 10.54 -26.73 -1.94
CA THR A 363 10.52 -27.62 -3.12
C THR A 363 9.13 -27.74 -3.74
N SER A 364 8.07 -27.71 -2.93
CA SER A 364 6.70 -28.01 -3.38
C SER A 364 5.75 -26.79 -3.36
N GLY A 365 6.12 -25.70 -2.69
CA GLY A 365 5.24 -24.55 -2.47
C GLY A 365 4.10 -24.83 -1.47
N ARG A 366 4.03 -26.04 -0.90
CA ARG A 366 2.98 -26.40 0.05
C ARG A 366 3.17 -25.65 1.38
N GLU A 367 2.10 -25.05 1.88
CA GLU A 367 2.07 -24.44 3.21
C GLU A 367 2.38 -25.47 4.30
N ILE A 368 3.34 -25.15 5.16
CA ILE A 368 3.74 -25.91 6.34
C ILE A 368 2.93 -25.41 7.54
N PHE A 369 2.98 -24.10 7.80
CA PHE A 369 2.22 -23.43 8.85
C PHE A 369 2.00 -21.95 8.50
N ARG A 370 1.16 -21.30 9.32
CA ARG A 370 0.89 -19.87 9.24
C ARG A 370 0.73 -19.29 10.63
N VAL A 371 1.33 -18.13 10.85
CA VAL A 371 1.22 -17.37 12.10
C VAL A 371 0.37 -16.14 11.85
N ARG A 372 -0.81 -16.06 12.45
CA ARG A 372 -1.70 -14.90 12.32
C ARG A 372 -1.38 -13.82 13.35
N THR A 373 -1.36 -12.58 12.89
CA THR A 373 -1.24 -11.35 13.69
C THR A 373 -2.56 -10.58 13.66
N ALA A 374 -2.67 -9.52 14.47
CA ALA A 374 -3.89 -8.71 14.47
C ALA A 374 -3.92 -7.69 13.31
N ASP A 375 -2.77 -7.45 12.68
CA ASP A 375 -2.59 -6.53 11.56
C ASP A 375 -1.43 -7.03 10.64
N SER A 376 -1.21 -6.36 9.52
CA SER A 376 -0.30 -6.75 8.45
C SER A 376 1.13 -7.03 8.91
N VAL A 377 1.79 -8.00 8.27
CA VAL A 377 3.21 -8.31 8.49
C VAL A 377 4.03 -7.68 7.36
N TYR A 378 4.60 -6.50 7.63
CA TYR A 378 5.50 -5.79 6.70
C TYR A 378 6.98 -6.11 6.94
N SER A 379 7.33 -6.65 8.10
CA SER A 379 8.74 -6.87 8.42
C SER A 379 9.33 -8.03 7.60
N SER A 380 10.59 -7.86 7.17
CA SER A 380 11.34 -8.96 6.56
C SER A 380 11.77 -9.95 7.65
N PRO A 381 11.31 -11.21 7.64
CA PRO A 381 11.61 -12.17 8.72
C PRO A 381 13.11 -12.44 8.86
N HIS A 382 13.53 -12.82 10.06
CA HIS A 382 14.88 -13.31 10.37
C HIS A 382 14.78 -14.70 10.98
N VAL A 383 15.61 -15.63 10.53
CA VAL A 383 15.62 -17.00 11.05
C VAL A 383 17.00 -17.32 11.57
N GLU A 384 17.10 -17.66 12.85
CA GLU A 384 18.34 -18.10 13.51
C GLU A 384 17.99 -19.10 14.61
N ASP A 385 18.82 -20.13 14.79
CA ASP A 385 18.71 -21.13 15.86
C ASP A 385 17.31 -21.76 16.00
N GLY A 386 16.64 -22.01 14.87
CA GLY A 386 15.31 -22.62 14.83
C GLY A 386 14.18 -21.69 15.29
N VAL A 387 14.40 -20.38 15.31
CA VAL A 387 13.39 -19.36 15.63
C VAL A 387 13.24 -18.41 14.45
N VAL A 388 11.99 -18.10 14.09
CA VAL A 388 11.67 -17.01 13.15
C VAL A 388 11.20 -15.78 13.92
N TYR A 389 11.88 -14.65 13.69
CA TYR A 389 11.58 -13.35 14.28
C TYR A 389 10.99 -12.41 13.23
N PHE A 390 9.93 -11.70 13.59
CA PHE A 390 9.27 -10.75 12.69
C PHE A 390 8.44 -9.72 13.49
N GLY A 391 8.33 -8.51 12.96
CA GLY A 391 7.42 -7.46 13.42
C GLY A 391 6.10 -7.40 12.64
N SER A 392 5.06 -6.83 13.26
CA SER A 392 3.75 -6.57 12.65
C SER A 392 3.31 -5.12 12.87
N ALA A 393 2.44 -4.65 11.97
CA ALA A 393 1.69 -3.41 12.13
C ALA A 393 0.78 -3.39 13.38
N ASP A 394 0.59 -4.53 14.06
CA ASP A 394 -0.16 -4.64 15.32
C ASP A 394 0.61 -4.19 16.58
N HIS A 395 1.76 -3.56 16.39
CA HIS A 395 2.66 -3.06 17.43
C HIS A 395 3.35 -4.18 18.24
N HIS A 396 3.62 -5.33 17.63
CA HIS A 396 4.38 -6.40 18.27
C HIS A 396 5.56 -6.89 17.43
N VAL A 397 6.59 -7.35 18.16
CA VAL A 397 7.65 -8.23 17.68
C VAL A 397 7.31 -9.65 18.12
N TYR A 398 7.40 -10.60 17.21
CA TYR A 398 7.09 -12.02 17.43
C TYR A 398 8.36 -12.86 17.29
N ALA A 399 8.45 -13.89 18.13
CA ALA A 399 9.33 -15.03 17.92
C ALA A 399 8.48 -16.30 17.86
N ALA A 400 8.61 -17.05 16.78
CA ALA A 400 7.92 -18.31 16.59
C ALA A 400 8.93 -19.42 16.31
N ASP A 401 8.59 -20.64 16.69
CA ASP A 401 9.35 -21.81 16.28
C ASP A 401 9.38 -21.93 14.75
N ALA A 402 10.58 -22.04 14.18
CA ALA A 402 10.77 -21.97 12.72
C ALA A 402 10.15 -23.17 11.98
N ARG A 403 9.89 -24.30 12.65
CA ARG A 403 9.32 -25.50 11.99
C ARG A 403 7.81 -25.63 12.18
N THR A 404 7.28 -25.12 13.28
CA THR A 404 5.88 -25.32 13.67
C THR A 404 5.04 -24.05 13.69
N GLY A 405 5.67 -22.87 13.72
CA GLY A 405 4.99 -21.58 13.88
C GLY A 405 4.46 -21.31 15.28
N ALA A 406 4.75 -22.18 16.26
CA ALA A 406 4.34 -21.97 17.64
C ALA A 406 5.00 -20.70 18.20
N ILE A 407 4.19 -19.72 18.63
CA ILE A 407 4.70 -18.50 19.25
C ILE A 407 5.45 -18.86 20.54
N ARG A 408 6.73 -18.50 20.61
CA ARG A 408 7.55 -18.61 21.81
C ARG A 408 7.32 -17.41 22.72
N TRP A 409 7.35 -16.21 22.14
CA TRP A 409 7.03 -14.96 22.81
C TRP A 409 6.57 -13.91 21.80
N LYS A 410 5.91 -12.86 22.32
CA LYS A 410 5.67 -11.62 21.59
C LYS A 410 5.82 -10.42 22.52
N THR A 411 6.38 -9.34 22.01
CA THR A 411 6.68 -8.14 22.80
C THR A 411 6.03 -6.93 22.16
N LYS A 412 5.27 -6.17 22.95
CA LYS A 412 4.57 -4.97 22.51
C LYS A 412 5.51 -3.76 22.44
N THR A 413 5.50 -3.06 21.31
CA THR A 413 6.17 -1.77 21.09
C THR A 413 5.16 -0.62 21.21
N GLY A 414 5.64 0.64 21.16
CA GLY A 414 4.77 1.81 21.19
C GLY A 414 4.02 2.06 19.87
N GLY A 415 4.51 1.50 18.75
CA GLY A 415 3.98 1.69 17.41
C GLY A 415 4.24 0.47 16.52
N ALA A 416 3.75 0.50 15.29
CA ALA A 416 3.91 -0.56 14.30
C ALA A 416 5.39 -0.96 14.10
N VAL A 417 5.63 -2.26 13.92
CA VAL A 417 6.96 -2.81 13.66
C VAL A 417 7.05 -3.20 12.18
N LEU A 418 7.45 -2.24 11.36
CA LEU A 418 7.62 -2.43 9.90
C LEU A 418 9.03 -2.92 9.54
N ALA A 419 10.02 -2.63 10.40
CA ALA A 419 11.40 -3.04 10.20
C ALA A 419 11.61 -4.55 10.38
N GLY A 420 12.50 -5.13 9.57
CA GLY A 420 12.94 -6.51 9.75
C GLY A 420 13.93 -6.64 10.91
N PRO A 421 13.77 -7.61 11.83
CA PRO A 421 14.72 -7.83 12.91
C PRO A 421 16.03 -8.45 12.42
N SER A 422 17.07 -8.37 13.25
CA SER A 422 18.28 -9.19 13.17
C SER A 422 18.78 -9.56 14.55
N VAL A 423 19.53 -10.65 14.65
CA VAL A 423 19.98 -11.20 15.93
C VAL A 423 21.50 -11.16 16.03
N ALA A 424 22.01 -10.74 17.19
CA ALA A 424 23.43 -10.81 17.53
C ALA A 424 23.58 -10.91 19.05
N ARG A 425 24.49 -11.78 19.52
CA ARG A 425 24.78 -11.96 20.95
C ARG A 425 23.53 -12.26 21.80
N GLY A 426 22.57 -13.01 21.24
CA GLY A 426 21.30 -13.33 21.91
C GLY A 426 20.33 -12.16 22.03
N ILE A 427 20.55 -11.07 21.27
CA ILE A 427 19.68 -9.90 21.23
C ILE A 427 19.01 -9.80 19.86
N VAL A 428 17.69 -9.69 19.83
CA VAL A 428 16.89 -9.34 18.66
C VAL A 428 16.80 -7.83 18.58
N CYS A 429 17.42 -7.23 17.57
CA CYS A 429 17.36 -5.80 17.31
C CYS A 429 16.34 -5.47 16.22
N VAL A 430 15.45 -4.51 16.49
CA VAL A 430 14.41 -4.08 15.54
C VAL A 430 13.99 -2.64 15.77
N GLY A 431 13.73 -1.92 14.67
CA GLY A 431 13.19 -0.56 14.70
C GLY A 431 11.66 -0.52 14.66
N SER A 432 11.05 0.55 15.17
CA SER A 432 9.61 0.72 15.22
C SER A 432 9.18 2.12 14.76
N THR A 433 7.91 2.27 14.38
CA THR A 433 7.35 3.57 13.97
C THR A 433 7.17 4.55 15.14
N ASP A 434 7.26 4.07 16.38
CA ASP A 434 7.30 4.90 17.60
C ASP A 434 8.63 5.61 17.86
N THR A 435 9.50 5.69 16.84
CA THR A 435 10.81 6.36 16.86
C THR A 435 11.89 5.66 17.68
N LYS A 436 11.70 4.40 18.11
CA LYS A 436 12.68 3.65 18.89
C LYS A 436 13.28 2.47 18.12
N VAL A 437 14.53 2.16 18.45
CA VAL A 437 15.15 0.84 18.18
C VAL A 437 15.14 0.05 19.48
N TYR A 438 14.69 -1.20 19.41
CA TYR A 438 14.57 -2.11 20.53
C TYR A 438 15.63 -3.20 20.44
N GLY A 439 16.27 -3.52 21.57
CA GLY A 439 17.04 -4.74 21.76
C GLY A 439 16.30 -5.65 22.73
N LEU A 440 15.81 -6.78 22.22
CA LEU A 440 15.04 -7.76 22.98
C LEU A 440 15.90 -8.98 23.25
N ASP A 441 15.73 -9.62 24.40
CA ASP A 441 16.32 -10.93 24.66
C ASP A 441 15.73 -11.97 23.69
N ALA A 442 16.58 -12.74 23.01
CA ALA A 442 16.13 -13.74 22.04
C ALA A 442 15.37 -14.90 22.70
N ALA A 443 15.65 -15.24 23.96
CA ALA A 443 15.04 -16.36 24.66
C ALA A 443 13.62 -16.05 25.15
N ASP A 444 13.37 -14.85 25.67
CA ASP A 444 12.08 -14.50 26.30
C ASP A 444 11.39 -13.23 25.80
N GLY A 445 12.04 -12.46 24.92
CA GLY A 445 11.51 -11.23 24.33
C GLY A 445 11.55 -10.03 25.27
N SER A 446 12.14 -10.12 26.46
CA SER A 446 12.26 -9.00 27.39
C SER A 446 13.11 -7.87 26.80
N ILE A 447 12.68 -6.62 26.99
CA ILE A 447 13.43 -5.45 26.50
C ILE A 447 14.70 -5.31 27.34
N ARG A 448 15.87 -5.49 26.71
CA ARG A 448 17.18 -5.29 27.34
C ARG A 448 17.63 -3.84 27.26
N TRP A 449 17.37 -3.20 26.13
CA TRP A 449 17.68 -1.78 25.90
C TRP A 449 16.79 -1.18 24.83
N THR A 450 16.73 0.15 24.80
CA THR A 450 16.09 0.92 23.71
C THR A 450 16.97 2.10 23.34
N VAL A 451 17.06 2.41 22.05
CA VAL A 451 17.70 3.62 21.52
C VAL A 451 16.61 4.55 20.97
N GLN A 452 16.58 5.78 21.48
CA GLN A 452 15.60 6.79 21.07
C GLN A 452 16.08 7.53 19.81
N GLY A 453 15.36 7.37 18.71
CA GLY A 453 15.52 8.14 17.48
C GLY A 453 14.66 9.41 17.47
N ARG A 454 14.56 10.05 16.31
CA ARG A 454 13.68 11.21 16.08
C ARG A 454 12.56 10.94 15.07
N ASN A 455 12.63 9.82 14.37
CA ASN A 455 11.66 9.39 13.37
C ASN A 455 11.64 7.86 13.28
N MET A 456 10.77 7.30 12.46
CA MET A 456 10.58 5.87 12.32
C MET A 456 11.72 5.12 11.63
N TYR A 457 11.66 3.80 11.80
CA TYR A 457 12.55 2.82 11.18
C TYR A 457 11.72 1.84 10.35
N GLN A 458 12.17 1.55 9.13
CA GLN A 458 11.45 0.71 8.16
C GLN A 458 12.32 -0.40 7.58
N SER A 459 13.63 -0.18 7.41
CA SER A 459 14.53 -1.17 6.81
C SER A 459 14.89 -2.31 7.77
N LYS A 460 15.32 -3.45 7.21
CA LYS A 460 15.86 -4.55 8.01
C LYS A 460 17.18 -4.13 8.65
N VAL A 461 17.35 -4.45 9.93
CA VAL A 461 18.61 -4.24 10.67
C VAL A 461 19.70 -5.14 10.11
N ALA A 462 20.92 -4.64 9.94
CA ALA A 462 22.09 -5.45 9.59
C ALA A 462 22.99 -5.69 10.80
N THR A 463 23.81 -6.73 10.78
CA THR A 463 24.73 -7.05 11.88
C THR A 463 26.00 -7.74 11.40
N ASP A 464 27.09 -7.55 12.14
CA ASP A 464 28.35 -8.31 12.05
C ASP A 464 28.49 -9.36 13.18
N GLY A 465 27.42 -9.61 13.95
CA GLY A 465 27.42 -10.49 15.12
C GLY A 465 27.90 -9.84 16.43
N GLN A 466 28.29 -8.57 16.40
CA GLN A 466 28.67 -7.78 17.59
C GLN A 466 27.92 -6.45 17.67
N ARG A 467 27.54 -5.90 16.52
CA ARG A 467 26.92 -4.59 16.35
C ARG A 467 25.71 -4.69 15.46
N PHE A 468 24.81 -3.73 15.61
CA PHE A 468 23.67 -3.52 14.73
C PHE A 468 23.84 -2.22 13.94
N PHE A 469 23.51 -2.27 12.65
CA PHE A 469 23.50 -1.11 11.75
C PHE A 469 22.08 -0.79 11.34
N VAL A 470 21.62 0.42 11.66
CA VAL A 470 20.23 0.83 11.52
C VAL A 470 20.15 2.22 10.92
N GLY A 471 19.39 2.36 9.85
CA GLY A 471 19.08 3.66 9.27
C GLY A 471 17.63 4.08 9.56
N GLY A 472 17.45 5.36 9.89
CA GLY A 472 16.15 5.93 10.27
C GLY A 472 15.74 7.08 9.36
N TRP A 473 14.43 7.38 9.36
CA TRP A 473 13.83 8.52 8.66
C TRP A 473 14.22 9.89 9.25
N ASP A 474 15.18 9.93 10.17
CA ASP A 474 15.76 11.12 10.77
C ASP A 474 17.13 11.48 10.18
N ASN A 475 17.41 11.01 8.95
CA ASN A 475 18.69 11.10 8.24
C ASN A 475 19.87 10.43 8.98
N ARG A 476 19.62 9.62 10.01
CA ARG A 476 20.69 9.04 10.83
C ARG A 476 20.91 7.57 10.52
N PHE A 477 22.17 7.23 10.28
CA PHE A 477 22.65 5.87 10.19
C PHE A 477 23.51 5.55 11.41
N ARG A 478 23.14 4.52 12.15
CA ARG A 478 23.65 4.22 13.49
C ARG A 478 24.38 2.90 13.51
N CYS A 479 25.41 2.83 14.34
CA CYS A 479 26.02 1.59 14.79
C CYS A 479 25.80 1.46 16.28
N ILE A 480 25.20 0.35 16.69
CA ILE A 480 24.76 0.09 18.05
C ILE A 480 25.46 -1.17 18.54
N ASP A 481 26.10 -1.12 19.70
CA ASP A 481 26.64 -2.31 20.36
C ASP A 481 25.50 -3.28 20.72
N ALA A 482 25.61 -4.54 20.30
CA ALA A 482 24.50 -5.48 20.42
C ALA A 482 24.09 -5.76 21.88
N THR A 483 25.07 -5.81 22.79
CA THR A 483 24.83 -6.23 24.18
C THR A 483 24.28 -5.08 25.01
N SER A 484 24.91 -3.90 24.92
CA SER A 484 24.60 -2.75 25.78
C SER A 484 23.57 -1.80 25.19
N GLY A 485 23.33 -1.83 23.87
CA GLY A 485 22.50 -0.84 23.19
C GLY A 485 23.17 0.54 23.06
N LYS A 486 24.46 0.66 23.40
CA LYS A 486 25.20 1.91 23.25
C LYS A 486 25.43 2.22 21.78
N GLU A 487 25.04 3.41 21.33
CA GLU A 487 25.44 3.94 20.02
C GLU A 487 26.97 4.13 20.02
N LEU A 488 27.66 3.37 19.18
CA LEU A 488 29.11 3.44 18.99
C LEU A 488 29.49 4.62 18.09
N TRP A 489 28.71 4.83 17.03
CA TRP A 489 28.77 6.02 16.19
C TRP A 489 27.42 6.26 15.51
N THR A 490 27.21 7.49 15.05
CA THR A 490 26.05 7.89 14.23
C THR A 490 26.50 8.84 13.13
N LEU A 491 26.08 8.56 11.89
CA LEU A 491 26.26 9.44 10.75
C LEU A 491 24.96 10.13 10.37
N ARG A 492 25.08 11.33 9.83
CA ARG A 492 23.99 12.04 9.17
C ARG A 492 24.22 11.97 7.66
N ILE A 493 23.44 11.16 6.95
CA ILE A 493 23.59 10.92 5.51
C ILE A 493 22.25 11.12 4.78
N GLY A 494 22.35 11.45 3.48
CA GLY A 494 21.22 11.83 2.62
C GLY A 494 21.17 13.34 2.32
N LYS A 495 20.60 13.71 1.17
CA LYS A 495 20.50 15.10 0.68
C LYS A 495 19.79 16.05 1.66
N SER A 496 18.85 15.51 2.46
CA SER A 496 18.16 16.24 3.53
C SER A 496 18.91 16.28 4.85
N ALA A 497 20.13 15.75 4.98
CA ALA A 497 20.84 15.66 6.26
C ALA A 497 21.06 17.00 6.97
N ARG A 498 20.89 18.14 6.28
CA ARG A 498 20.93 19.50 6.83
C ARG A 498 19.61 19.99 7.45
N SER A 499 18.49 19.30 7.24
CA SER A 499 17.17 19.62 7.79
C SER A 499 16.69 18.51 8.72
N ASP A 500 16.18 18.91 9.88
CA ASP A 500 15.60 17.99 10.87
C ASP A 500 14.10 17.73 10.62
N VAL A 501 13.49 18.34 9.58
CA VAL A 501 12.01 18.43 9.43
C VAL A 501 11.44 17.49 8.35
N PHE A 502 12.14 17.24 7.25
CA PHE A 502 11.67 16.33 6.18
C PHE A 502 12.82 15.57 5.53
N SER A 503 12.72 14.24 5.51
CA SER A 503 13.81 13.33 5.15
C SER A 503 13.38 12.30 4.10
N ALA A 504 12.84 12.77 2.97
CA ALA A 504 12.60 11.89 1.80
C ALA A 504 13.86 11.14 1.35
N TYR A 505 15.05 11.62 1.73
CA TYR A 505 16.37 11.13 1.33
C TYR A 505 17.14 10.40 2.44
N ALA A 506 16.45 9.95 3.50
CA ALA A 506 17.08 9.23 4.61
C ALA A 506 17.63 7.84 4.20
N PRO A 507 18.54 7.26 5.01
CA PRO A 507 18.96 5.86 4.91
C PRO A 507 17.91 4.90 5.51
N ALA A 508 16.61 5.11 5.28
CA ALA A 508 15.56 4.45 6.07
C ALA A 508 14.86 3.27 5.40
N ILE A 509 14.87 3.21 4.07
CA ILE A 509 14.15 2.19 3.29
C ILE A 509 15.10 1.03 2.95
N ALA A 510 16.30 1.35 2.48
CA ALA A 510 17.30 0.36 2.14
C ALA A 510 17.85 -0.33 3.40
N SER A 511 17.85 -1.66 3.37
CA SER A 511 18.48 -2.50 4.39
C SER A 511 20.00 -2.50 4.18
N PRO A 512 20.83 -2.25 5.20
CA PRO A 512 22.27 -2.26 5.03
C PRO A 512 22.81 -3.67 4.76
N ALA A 513 23.97 -3.76 4.12
CA ALA A 513 24.73 -5.00 3.94
C ALA A 513 26.09 -4.89 4.62
N VAL A 514 26.61 -5.99 5.16
CA VAL A 514 27.84 -6.03 5.97
C VAL A 514 28.84 -7.01 5.37
N GLY A 515 30.10 -6.63 5.29
CA GLY A 515 31.18 -7.46 4.76
C GLY A 515 32.55 -6.78 4.78
N ASP A 516 33.63 -7.55 4.94
CA ASP A 516 35.03 -7.08 4.89
C ASP A 516 35.32 -5.81 5.73
N GLY A 517 34.77 -5.76 6.96
CA GLY A 517 34.93 -4.62 7.87
C GLY A 517 34.18 -3.35 7.43
N LYS A 518 33.27 -3.46 6.46
CA LYS A 518 32.47 -2.37 5.91
C LYS A 518 30.98 -2.65 6.03
N VAL A 519 30.22 -1.56 6.14
CA VAL A 519 28.77 -1.57 6.01
C VAL A 519 28.37 -0.71 4.81
N PHE A 520 27.51 -1.26 3.96
CA PHE A 520 27.00 -0.65 2.76
C PHE A 520 25.54 -0.25 2.98
N VAL A 521 25.18 0.98 2.66
CA VAL A 521 23.81 1.47 2.78
C VAL A 521 23.51 2.47 1.68
N SER A 522 22.32 2.39 1.08
CA SER A 522 21.84 3.39 0.15
C SER A 522 20.91 4.39 0.84
N THR A 523 20.97 5.64 0.40
CA THR A 523 20.04 6.71 0.77
C THR A 523 19.11 6.98 -0.41
N ASN A 524 17.88 7.43 -0.12
CA ASN A 524 16.90 7.55 -1.20
C ASN A 524 17.25 8.63 -2.24
N ASP A 525 18.24 9.49 -2.01
CA ASP A 525 18.76 10.42 -3.04
C ASP A 525 19.62 9.73 -4.13
N GLY A 526 19.76 8.41 -4.09
CA GLY A 526 20.46 7.64 -5.10
C GLY A 526 21.94 7.49 -4.84
N ILE A 527 22.35 7.52 -3.57
CA ILE A 527 23.75 7.36 -3.18
C ILE A 527 23.91 6.02 -2.48
N LEU A 528 24.90 5.24 -2.89
CA LEU A 528 25.38 4.06 -2.14
C LEU A 528 26.64 4.44 -1.37
N HIS A 529 26.62 4.26 -0.06
CA HIS A 529 27.73 4.55 0.85
C HIS A 529 28.44 3.26 1.27
N ALA A 530 29.77 3.29 1.35
CA ALA A 530 30.57 2.28 2.04
C ALA A 530 31.24 2.91 3.26
N ILE A 531 30.98 2.35 4.42
CA ILE A 531 31.36 2.94 5.70
C ILE A 531 32.19 1.93 6.49
N GLN A 532 33.31 2.38 7.06
CA GLN A 532 34.11 1.58 7.97
C GLN A 532 33.30 1.29 9.24
N ILE A 533 33.18 0.01 9.57
CA ILE A 533 32.30 -0.44 10.65
C ILE A 533 32.76 0.04 12.05
N ASP A 534 34.06 0.20 12.29
CA ASP A 534 34.58 0.57 13.62
C ASP A 534 34.41 2.06 13.93
N SER A 535 34.57 2.92 12.94
CA SER A 535 34.67 4.38 13.13
C SER A 535 33.45 5.16 12.60
N GLY A 536 32.69 4.56 11.68
CA GLY A 536 31.68 5.28 10.91
C GLY A 536 32.28 6.14 9.78
N GLN A 537 33.58 6.05 9.48
CA GLN A 537 34.17 6.81 8.39
C GLN A 537 33.62 6.33 7.02
N GLU A 538 33.08 7.24 6.21
CA GLU A 538 32.78 6.97 4.80
C GLU A 538 34.10 6.74 4.04
N LEU A 539 34.25 5.56 3.45
CA LEU A 539 35.42 5.15 2.68
C LEU A 539 35.29 5.58 1.22
N TRP A 540 34.13 5.30 0.64
CA TRP A 540 33.75 5.70 -0.71
C TRP A 540 32.23 5.77 -0.85
N ARG A 541 31.78 6.38 -1.94
CA ARG A 541 30.36 6.40 -2.33
C ARG A 541 30.18 6.39 -3.85
N ILE A 542 29.04 5.89 -4.30
CA ILE A 542 28.58 5.96 -5.69
C ILE A 542 27.34 6.86 -5.72
N ASP A 543 27.38 7.93 -6.50
CA ASP A 543 26.26 8.88 -6.66
C ASP A 543 25.60 8.66 -8.03
N TRP A 544 24.36 8.17 -8.01
CA TRP A 544 23.55 7.94 -9.20
C TRP A 544 22.62 9.12 -9.55
N LYS A 545 22.57 10.15 -8.69
CA LYS A 545 21.80 11.39 -8.87
C LYS A 545 20.30 11.22 -9.13
N LYS A 546 19.73 10.05 -8.81
CA LYS A 546 18.31 9.74 -8.99
C LYS A 546 17.75 8.91 -7.84
N MET A 547 16.51 9.21 -7.46
CA MET A 547 15.86 8.61 -6.30
C MET A 547 15.71 7.09 -6.45
N GLY A 548 16.11 6.29 -5.46
CA GLY A 548 15.99 4.82 -5.51
C GLY A 548 16.00 4.19 -4.11
N TYR A 549 15.46 2.97 -3.98
CA TYR A 549 15.14 2.36 -2.68
C TYR A 549 15.73 0.96 -2.46
N SER A 550 16.38 0.39 -3.48
CA SER A 550 16.96 -0.95 -3.39
C SER A 550 18.02 -1.01 -2.29
N SER A 551 17.99 -2.10 -1.53
CA SER A 551 19.04 -2.44 -0.58
C SER A 551 20.29 -2.94 -1.33
N PRO A 552 21.53 -2.61 -0.88
CA PRO A 552 22.72 -3.27 -1.37
C PRO A 552 22.75 -4.75 -0.96
N LEU A 553 23.34 -5.58 -1.81
CA LEU A 553 23.72 -6.96 -1.51
C LEU A 553 25.24 -7.04 -1.53
N TYR A 554 25.86 -7.47 -0.43
CA TYR A 554 27.29 -7.76 -0.38
C TYR A 554 27.54 -9.27 -0.45
N ARG A 555 28.53 -9.70 -1.25
CA ARG A 555 29.06 -11.06 -1.25
C ARG A 555 30.44 -11.12 -1.91
N ASP A 556 31.38 -11.85 -1.30
CA ASP A 556 32.66 -12.23 -1.91
C ASP A 556 33.42 -11.04 -2.55
N GLY A 557 33.53 -9.91 -1.82
CA GLY A 557 34.20 -8.70 -2.30
C GLY A 557 33.43 -7.87 -3.32
N ASN A 558 32.15 -8.19 -3.58
CA ASN A 558 31.30 -7.48 -4.53
C ASN A 558 30.06 -6.89 -3.84
N VAL A 559 29.56 -5.78 -4.37
CA VAL A 559 28.30 -5.15 -3.95
C VAL A 559 27.38 -4.95 -5.15
N TRP A 560 26.21 -5.55 -5.11
CA TRP A 560 25.16 -5.33 -6.11
C TRP A 560 24.10 -4.37 -5.58
N CYS A 561 23.65 -3.44 -6.41
CA CYS A 561 22.60 -2.50 -6.05
C CYS A 561 21.84 -2.02 -7.29
N ALA A 562 20.63 -1.50 -7.06
CA ALA A 562 19.87 -0.76 -8.05
C ALA A 562 19.63 0.65 -7.50
N LEU A 563 20.09 1.68 -8.22
CA LEU A 563 19.89 3.07 -7.82
C LEU A 563 19.05 3.76 -8.91
N GLY A 564 18.27 4.75 -8.50
CA GLY A 564 17.25 5.33 -9.38
C GLY A 564 16.01 4.45 -9.55
N ASP A 565 15.01 5.00 -10.23
CA ASP A 565 13.74 4.36 -10.55
C ASP A 565 13.69 3.86 -12.02
N GLU A 566 14.83 3.78 -12.70
CA GLU A 566 14.90 3.52 -14.15
C GLU A 566 15.18 2.06 -14.51
N GLY A 567 15.28 1.18 -13.51
CA GLY A 567 15.63 -0.23 -13.74
C GLY A 567 17.11 -0.48 -14.00
N LYS A 568 17.97 0.52 -13.77
CA LYS A 568 19.43 0.35 -13.87
C LYS A 568 19.95 -0.39 -12.65
N VAL A 569 20.83 -1.35 -12.92
CA VAL A 569 21.47 -2.19 -11.89
C VAL A 569 22.97 -2.23 -12.10
N PHE A 570 23.73 -2.46 -11.04
CA PHE A 570 25.18 -2.56 -11.14
C PHE A 570 25.78 -3.51 -10.10
N CYS A 571 27.01 -3.91 -10.37
CA CYS A 571 27.93 -4.49 -9.41
C CYS A 571 29.13 -3.56 -9.25
N ALA A 572 29.57 -3.36 -8.01
CA ALA A 572 30.77 -2.63 -7.67
C ALA A 572 31.72 -3.50 -6.87
N ASP A 573 33.01 -3.21 -6.99
CA ASP A 573 34.04 -3.73 -6.12
C ASP A 573 33.86 -3.17 -4.69
N ALA A 574 33.76 -4.05 -3.69
CA ALA A 574 33.44 -3.67 -2.32
C ALA A 574 34.55 -2.85 -1.65
N GLU A 575 35.79 -2.97 -2.11
CA GLU A 575 36.94 -2.25 -1.56
C GLU A 575 37.00 -0.82 -2.09
N THR A 576 36.81 -0.64 -3.40
CA THR A 576 37.10 0.61 -4.10
C THR A 576 35.87 1.38 -4.56
N GLY A 577 34.69 0.74 -4.60
CA GLY A 577 33.49 1.30 -5.20
C GLY A 577 33.53 1.36 -6.74
N ARG A 578 34.56 0.79 -7.37
CA ARG A 578 34.66 0.76 -8.84
C ARG A 578 33.56 -0.13 -9.41
N ILE A 579 32.75 0.41 -10.31
CA ILE A 579 31.75 -0.35 -11.05
C ILE A 579 32.44 -1.43 -11.89
N LEU A 580 32.06 -2.69 -11.65
CA LEU A 580 32.56 -3.86 -12.37
C LEU A 580 31.69 -4.16 -13.60
N TRP A 581 30.38 -4.01 -13.47
CA TRP A 581 29.43 -4.12 -14.57
C TRP A 581 28.15 -3.34 -14.27
N GLN A 582 27.40 -3.03 -15.34
CA GLN A 582 26.07 -2.43 -15.28
C GLN A 582 25.09 -3.23 -16.15
N GLY A 583 23.82 -3.21 -15.77
CA GLY A 583 22.75 -3.91 -16.48
C GLY A 583 21.45 -3.11 -16.47
N ASP A 584 20.48 -3.63 -17.22
CA ASP A 584 19.15 -3.06 -17.35
C ASP A 584 18.08 -4.13 -17.09
N ALA A 585 17.26 -3.89 -16.07
CA ALA A 585 16.13 -4.74 -15.69
C ALA A 585 14.86 -4.45 -16.51
N GLY A 586 14.89 -3.42 -17.37
CA GLY A 586 13.86 -3.07 -18.35
C GLY A 586 12.68 -2.27 -17.81
N SER A 587 12.57 -2.09 -16.49
CA SER A 587 11.48 -1.36 -15.87
C SER A 587 11.85 -0.89 -14.46
N VAL A 588 11.01 -0.01 -13.89
CA VAL A 588 11.19 0.58 -12.57
C VAL A 588 11.45 -0.49 -11.51
N ILE A 589 12.48 -0.26 -10.70
CA ILE A 589 12.74 -0.99 -9.45
C ILE A 589 12.41 -0.02 -8.32
N TYR A 590 11.56 -0.45 -7.40
CA TYR A 590 11.19 0.33 -6.23
C TYR A 590 11.84 -0.29 -4.99
N ASP A 591 11.11 -1.09 -4.20
CA ASP A 591 11.62 -1.70 -2.95
C ASP A 591 12.38 -3.04 -3.14
N SER A 592 12.23 -3.66 -4.31
CA SER A 592 12.93 -4.91 -4.65
C SER A 592 14.44 -4.71 -4.66
N SER A 593 15.19 -5.67 -4.10
CA SER A 593 16.65 -5.66 -4.10
C SER A 593 17.23 -7.01 -4.44
N PHE A 594 18.53 -7.04 -4.75
CA PHE A 594 19.22 -8.25 -5.18
C PHE A 594 19.19 -9.39 -4.14
N CYS A 595 19.09 -10.63 -4.63
CA CYS A 595 19.51 -11.83 -3.93
C CYS A 595 20.49 -12.64 -4.79
N PHE A 596 21.24 -13.55 -4.18
CA PHE A 596 22.22 -14.41 -4.86
C PHE A 596 21.84 -15.89 -4.77
N GLY A 597 22.08 -16.65 -5.83
CA GLY A 597 21.95 -18.12 -5.85
C GLY A 597 22.56 -18.73 -7.10
N GLY A 598 23.33 -19.83 -6.95
CA GLY A 598 23.88 -20.61 -8.07
C GLY A 598 24.68 -19.77 -9.09
N GLY A 599 25.53 -18.86 -8.58
CA GLY A 599 26.38 -17.99 -9.41
C GLY A 599 25.65 -16.83 -10.11
N ARG A 600 24.37 -16.60 -9.77
CA ARG A 600 23.55 -15.53 -10.33
C ARG A 600 23.06 -14.58 -9.27
N VAL A 601 22.68 -13.38 -9.71
CA VAL A 601 21.94 -12.41 -8.91
C VAL A 601 20.57 -12.14 -9.54
N PHE A 602 19.57 -12.01 -8.67
CA PHE A 602 18.17 -11.86 -9.08
C PHE A 602 17.56 -10.57 -8.53
N ILE A 603 16.76 -9.91 -9.35
CA ILE A 603 16.01 -8.71 -8.95
C ILE A 603 14.72 -8.60 -9.75
N ALA A 604 13.65 -8.19 -9.09
CA ALA A 604 12.37 -7.99 -9.74
C ALA A 604 12.06 -6.50 -9.95
N THR A 605 11.31 -6.19 -11.01
CA THR A 605 10.80 -4.86 -11.32
C THR A 605 9.33 -4.74 -10.93
N VAL A 606 8.87 -3.51 -10.69
CA VAL A 606 7.46 -3.19 -10.37
C VAL A 606 6.50 -3.74 -11.43
N SER A 607 6.97 -3.84 -12.68
CA SER A 607 6.19 -4.38 -13.79
C SER A 607 5.94 -5.90 -13.71
N GLY A 608 6.46 -6.62 -12.71
CA GLY A 608 6.28 -8.06 -12.57
C GLY A 608 7.33 -8.90 -13.31
N VAL A 609 8.48 -8.32 -13.68
CA VAL A 609 9.57 -9.06 -14.35
C VAL A 609 10.68 -9.35 -13.35
N VAL A 610 10.99 -10.64 -13.19
CA VAL A 610 12.19 -11.15 -12.50
C VAL A 610 13.33 -11.22 -13.50
N ASN A 611 14.47 -10.67 -13.12
CA ASN A 611 15.69 -10.67 -13.93
C ASN A 611 16.75 -11.53 -13.26
N ALA A 612 17.43 -12.36 -14.05
CA ALA A 612 18.58 -13.12 -13.61
C ALA A 612 19.82 -12.67 -14.37
N PHE A 613 20.82 -12.19 -13.64
CA PHE A 613 22.11 -11.81 -14.19
C PHE A 613 23.18 -12.78 -13.70
N ASP A 614 24.14 -13.09 -14.58
CA ASP A 614 25.39 -13.70 -14.15
C ASP A 614 26.09 -12.76 -13.17
N ALA A 615 26.40 -13.25 -11.96
CA ALA A 615 26.83 -12.38 -10.87
C ALA A 615 28.17 -11.68 -11.17
N ARG A 616 29.05 -12.33 -11.93
CA ARG A 616 30.39 -11.82 -12.26
C ARG A 616 30.38 -10.87 -13.46
N THR A 617 29.61 -11.19 -14.50
CA THR A 617 29.69 -10.48 -15.79
C THR A 617 28.56 -9.48 -16.01
N GLY A 618 27.46 -9.57 -15.26
CA GLY A 618 26.27 -8.75 -15.48
C GLY A 618 25.48 -9.14 -16.72
N VAL A 619 25.87 -10.21 -17.44
CA VAL A 619 25.11 -10.71 -18.59
C VAL A 619 23.78 -11.25 -18.10
N ARG A 620 22.68 -10.70 -18.63
CA ARG A 620 21.33 -11.19 -18.34
C ARG A 620 21.16 -12.58 -18.95
N ARG A 621 20.94 -13.58 -18.09
CA ARG A 621 20.76 -14.97 -18.49
C ARG A 621 19.32 -15.22 -18.94
N TRP A 622 18.38 -14.78 -18.12
CA TRP A 622 16.96 -14.92 -18.43
C TRP A 622 16.14 -13.83 -17.74
N GLN A 623 14.91 -13.68 -18.21
CA GLN A 623 13.86 -12.89 -17.57
C GLN A 623 12.59 -13.74 -17.48
N TYR A 624 11.81 -13.53 -16.44
CA TYR A 624 10.51 -14.19 -16.27
C TYR A 624 9.46 -13.17 -15.85
N ARG A 625 8.33 -13.15 -16.55
CA ARG A 625 7.19 -12.30 -16.19
C ARG A 625 6.21 -13.11 -15.34
N LEU A 626 6.04 -12.68 -14.09
CA LEU A 626 5.07 -13.23 -13.16
C LEU A 626 3.64 -12.94 -13.64
N ALA A 627 2.68 -13.62 -13.01
CA ALA A 627 1.27 -13.28 -13.12
C ALA A 627 1.02 -11.78 -12.80
N PRO A 628 -0.02 -11.15 -13.36
CA PRO A 628 -0.31 -9.73 -13.15
C PRO A 628 -0.34 -9.35 -11.67
N GLY A 629 0.44 -8.34 -11.30
CA GLY A 629 0.66 -7.89 -9.92
C GLY A 629 1.94 -7.07 -9.84
N HIS A 630 1.98 -6.03 -9.01
CA HIS A 630 3.22 -5.31 -8.73
C HIS A 630 4.16 -6.20 -7.93
N VAL A 631 5.45 -6.10 -8.22
CA VAL A 631 6.49 -6.75 -7.41
C VAL A 631 7.30 -5.69 -6.70
N LEU A 632 7.07 -5.63 -5.39
CA LEU A 632 7.82 -4.79 -4.45
C LEU A 632 8.76 -5.64 -3.58
N ALA A 633 8.43 -6.92 -3.39
CA ALA A 633 9.22 -7.85 -2.61
C ALA A 633 10.61 -8.07 -3.21
N SER A 634 11.60 -8.22 -2.33
CA SER A 634 12.90 -8.72 -2.74
C SER A 634 12.87 -10.25 -2.82
N PRO A 635 13.41 -10.86 -3.90
CA PRO A 635 13.53 -12.31 -4.00
C PRO A 635 14.47 -12.88 -2.94
N VAL A 636 14.37 -14.19 -2.72
CA VAL A 636 15.37 -15.01 -2.03
C VAL A 636 15.71 -16.22 -2.87
N ALA A 637 16.92 -16.77 -2.74
CA ALA A 637 17.35 -17.90 -3.55
C ALA A 637 18.21 -18.89 -2.77
N ASP A 638 18.15 -20.15 -3.21
CA ASP A 638 19.19 -21.15 -2.99
C ASP A 638 19.95 -21.38 -4.31
N ASP A 639 20.83 -22.38 -4.38
CA ASP A 639 21.60 -22.66 -5.59
C ASP A 639 20.79 -23.26 -6.75
N GLN A 640 19.56 -23.70 -6.47
CA GLN A 640 18.67 -24.35 -7.43
C GLN A 640 17.47 -23.49 -7.80
N ARG A 641 16.98 -22.65 -6.89
CA ARG A 641 15.69 -21.96 -7.01
C ARG A 641 15.77 -20.52 -6.51
N VAL A 642 15.02 -19.66 -7.16
CA VAL A 642 14.69 -18.31 -6.70
C VAL A 642 13.19 -18.22 -6.42
N TYR A 643 12.85 -17.59 -5.31
CA TYR A 643 11.50 -17.41 -4.79
C TYR A 643 11.15 -15.93 -4.76
N ILE A 644 9.97 -15.58 -5.23
CA ILE A 644 9.50 -14.20 -5.27
C ILE A 644 8.00 -14.13 -4.96
N GLY A 645 7.61 -13.15 -4.16
CA GLY A 645 6.21 -12.83 -3.90
C GLY A 645 5.77 -11.57 -4.65
N SER A 646 4.47 -11.45 -4.91
CA SER A 646 3.87 -10.27 -5.54
C SER A 646 2.67 -9.74 -4.76
N MET A 647 2.26 -8.51 -5.09
CA MET A 647 1.13 -7.82 -4.47
C MET A 647 -0.22 -8.51 -4.72
N ASN A 648 -0.34 -9.40 -5.70
CA ASN A 648 -1.54 -10.24 -5.88
C ASN A 648 -1.60 -11.47 -4.93
N GLY A 649 -0.59 -11.64 -4.07
CA GLY A 649 -0.45 -12.75 -3.13
C GLY A 649 0.08 -14.06 -3.71
N ASN A 650 0.55 -14.06 -4.96
CA ASN A 650 1.28 -15.20 -5.51
C ASN A 650 2.71 -15.25 -4.97
N VAL A 651 3.18 -16.46 -4.69
CA VAL A 651 4.58 -16.80 -4.44
C VAL A 651 5.00 -17.80 -5.51
N THR A 652 6.07 -17.46 -6.24
CA THR A 652 6.55 -18.23 -7.39
C THR A 652 7.96 -18.73 -7.13
N ALA A 653 8.22 -20.01 -7.43
CA ALA A 653 9.57 -20.55 -7.50
C ALA A 653 10.00 -20.78 -8.95
N LEU A 654 11.17 -20.27 -9.30
CA LEU A 654 11.80 -20.45 -10.62
C LEU A 654 13.13 -21.16 -10.42
N ALA A 655 13.53 -22.01 -11.37
CA ALA A 655 14.88 -22.56 -11.34
C ALA A 655 15.92 -21.43 -11.53
N VAL A 656 17.09 -21.58 -10.90
CA VAL A 656 18.23 -20.65 -11.06
C VAL A 656 18.88 -20.82 -12.43
N ASN A 657 19.09 -22.07 -12.84
CA ASN A 657 19.65 -22.44 -14.13
C ASN A 657 18.57 -22.58 -15.20
N GLU A 658 18.99 -22.48 -16.46
CA GLU A 658 18.21 -22.86 -17.66
C GLU A 658 17.92 -24.35 -17.70
#